data_AF-A0A963Z922-F1
#
_entry.id   AF-A0A963Z922-F1
#
_cell.length_a   1.000
_cell.length_b   1.000
_cell.length_c   1.000
_cell.angle_alpha   90.00
_cell.angle_beta   90.00
_cell.angle_gamma   90.00
#
_symmetry.space_group_name_H-M   'P 1'
#
loop_
_entity.id
_entity.type
_entity.pdbx_description
1 polymer ?
#
loop_
_entity_poly.entity_id
_entity_poly.type
_entity_poly.pdbx_seq_one_letter_code
_entity_poly.pdbx_strand_id
1 'polypeptide(L)'
;MPSIIVFVLLLLFPVLGIASPLIQDESLVLSLEMSDLSGNLVLNQNGAPHARILGSSYLDEDGAICFPDDDAKIASRPLYISSTALSATAVFKINSETLAQDDARILGQGLGVAEQDQEIMLSLSNGLLRGRIKISGNTVTLVGNIPVPLNTEVHAALTFDGSTVKLLQDAQVVASMAVAGSINFASSPLLFIGDQPFSGDYHMNLKGGAVKRVSFYNRALTLSEIEIDAGMAEPAVCGDNVVEGDEECEGSQSSQTVISCVIGNYPGEQTLTSTCNPQTCTFGNVVAGSCETDLFCGDNICTPGAENDATCPADCEVSSGGGDIPVLVPGNGSFSSPNLGNIGGSSLETVARFDVTPFAEFSDEYYVGLPAFHKNGINRVEFSVDGGPWTSVTAMVENPGTCSSQDMSPVAQCVTEYTAKVRAADFAQSKQIEIRAVAYPNAGKPRLLSVKLNVDKGDLPHRVKYVSPSGTNSSSCGASSSPCYTITQALNNIQSEQGSLDGATVYLTAGTHQLTTMTFTTNNRLVRIAAAPGVSRSSVILSGSNPSLNISKLKFENVTWRINGAATTSPAYAGHVLELNKVHMLGDGQHVGSGPGSYPWLSPSFPWDGGASLIDCLVSDAKFGPTMSYLARNTRVERIGEDVFRYPTALINVVVDTVHPGSTGWHSDLIEISGGYTLENALFYGLHATDINAQAIFTKAAGTALTQFKNSAIVNSVFHKTDSAWVAQFDDNSSVDNVIFLNNTFANFSLLFLTPLINNIHAEGNIFAKVGGTVQDSWFKNNHYISYNGFGDLTPGTNYTVGAVQFNNAGNADFSLSPSSTLKDSIPSVVASDVAGQQRGPLSSKGAFE
;
A
#
# COMPACT_ATOMS: atom_id res chain seq x y z
N MET A 1 -34.16 60.42 16.10
CA MET A 1 -34.79 60.07 14.82
C MET A 1 -33.95 60.67 13.69
N PRO A 2 -33.48 59.89 12.71
CA PRO A 2 -32.72 58.66 12.86
C PRO A 2 -31.24 58.84 12.42
N SER A 3 -30.39 58.02 13.04
CA SER A 3 -28.97 57.86 12.76
C SER A 3 -28.78 56.96 11.54
N ILE A 4 -27.93 57.36 10.59
CA ILE A 4 -27.53 56.53 9.45
C ILE A 4 -26.36 55.64 9.91
N ILE A 5 -26.66 54.36 10.13
CA ILE A 5 -25.67 53.30 10.31
C ILE A 5 -25.36 52.75 8.92
N VAL A 6 -24.11 52.94 8.47
CA VAL A 6 -23.57 52.25 7.29
C VAL A 6 -23.12 50.86 7.75
N PHE A 7 -23.93 49.84 7.49
CA PHE A 7 -23.50 48.45 7.57
C PHE A 7 -22.65 48.15 6.33
N VAL A 8 -21.35 47.97 6.53
CA VAL A 8 -20.48 47.32 5.54
C VAL A 8 -20.83 45.84 5.57
N LEU A 9 -21.50 45.38 4.52
CA LEU A 9 -21.81 43.97 4.28
C LEU A 9 -20.50 43.24 4.03
N LEU A 10 -20.01 42.49 5.03
CA LEU A 10 -18.97 41.49 4.84
C LEU A 10 -19.54 40.43 3.88
N LEU A 11 -18.99 40.36 2.68
CA LEU A 11 -19.17 39.22 1.78
C LEU A 11 -18.46 38.02 2.43
N LEU A 12 -19.25 37.14 3.06
CA LEU A 12 -18.85 35.78 3.38
C LEU A 12 -18.63 35.07 2.04
N PHE A 13 -17.36 34.83 1.71
CA PHE A 13 -16.99 33.88 0.67
C PHE A 13 -17.46 32.48 1.14
N PRO A 14 -18.00 31.63 0.24
CA PRO A 14 -18.29 30.26 0.59
C PRO A 14 -16.97 29.57 0.96
N VAL A 15 -16.95 28.97 2.15
CA VAL A 15 -15.90 28.05 2.57
C VAL A 15 -15.90 26.92 1.54
N LEU A 16 -14.81 26.82 0.77
CA LEU A 16 -14.54 25.66 -0.07
C LEU A 16 -14.60 24.43 0.84
N GLY A 17 -15.52 23.51 0.52
CA GLY A 17 -15.75 22.27 1.25
C GLY A 17 -14.44 21.54 1.45
N ILE A 18 -14.01 21.48 2.70
CA ILE A 18 -12.94 20.61 3.14
C ILE A 18 -13.59 19.22 3.14
N ALA A 19 -13.15 18.33 2.26
CA ALA A 19 -13.54 16.93 2.36
C ALA A 19 -13.14 16.44 3.75
N SER A 20 -14.12 16.09 4.58
CA SER A 20 -13.90 15.46 5.87
C SER A 20 -13.03 14.21 5.67
N PRO A 21 -12.03 13.94 6.52
CA PRO A 21 -11.27 12.71 6.43
C PRO A 21 -12.21 11.56 6.77
N LEU A 22 -12.78 10.93 5.74
CA LEU A 22 -13.47 9.66 5.89
C LEU A 22 -12.45 8.67 6.46
N ILE A 23 -12.74 8.17 7.66
CA ILE A 23 -12.13 6.96 8.24
C ILE A 23 -12.12 5.92 7.11
N GLN A 24 -10.94 5.43 6.72
CA GLN A 24 -10.81 4.43 5.66
C GLN A 24 -11.50 3.15 6.12
N ASP A 25 -12.76 2.99 5.72
CA ASP A 25 -13.51 1.76 5.92
C ASP A 25 -12.89 0.68 4.99
N GLU A 26 -12.18 -0.29 5.57
CA GLU A 26 -11.52 -1.38 4.85
C GLU A 26 -12.50 -2.25 4.03
N SER A 27 -13.80 -2.13 4.28
CA SER A 27 -14.84 -2.79 3.50
C SER A 27 -15.25 -2.04 2.23
N LEU A 28 -14.79 -0.80 2.03
CA LEU A 28 -15.11 0.03 0.88
C LEU A 28 -14.43 -0.52 -0.39
N VAL A 29 -15.25 -1.04 -1.31
CA VAL A 29 -14.83 -1.64 -2.58
C VAL A 29 -14.61 -0.58 -3.67
N LEU A 30 -15.49 0.41 -3.72
CA LEU A 30 -15.45 1.50 -4.71
C LEU A 30 -16.20 2.69 -4.13
N SER A 31 -15.60 3.88 -4.15
CA SER A 31 -16.29 5.15 -3.99
C SER A 31 -15.88 6.07 -5.14
N LEU A 32 -16.87 6.66 -5.79
CA LEU A 32 -16.71 7.63 -6.85
C LEU A 32 -17.24 8.96 -6.34
N GLU A 33 -16.33 9.90 -6.06
CA GLU A 33 -16.67 11.26 -5.71
C GLU A 33 -16.64 12.13 -6.97
N MET A 34 -17.77 12.78 -7.25
CA MET A 34 -17.98 13.50 -8.51
C MET A 34 -17.47 14.95 -8.39
N SER A 35 -16.27 15.18 -7.84
CA SER A 35 -15.80 16.51 -7.40
C SER A 35 -14.89 17.28 -8.38
N ASP A 36 -14.52 16.68 -9.52
CA ASP A 36 -13.70 17.33 -10.56
C ASP A 36 -14.05 16.81 -11.98
N LEU A 37 -13.96 17.69 -12.99
CA LEU A 37 -14.07 17.38 -14.41
C LEU A 37 -12.72 17.58 -15.11
N SER A 38 -11.68 16.87 -14.68
CA SER A 38 -10.40 16.84 -15.38
C SER A 38 -10.43 15.79 -16.52
N GLY A 39 -10.74 16.23 -17.74
CA GLY A 39 -10.51 15.42 -18.96
C GLY A 39 -11.50 14.26 -19.20
N ASN A 40 -12.77 14.40 -18.81
CA ASN A 40 -13.84 13.38 -18.90
C ASN A 40 -13.60 12.14 -18.01
N LEU A 41 -12.80 12.25 -16.96
CA LEU A 41 -12.52 11.18 -16.02
C LEU A 41 -13.21 11.46 -14.68
N VAL A 42 -13.66 10.40 -14.03
CA VAL A 42 -14.16 10.43 -12.65
C VAL A 42 -13.16 9.69 -11.78
N LEU A 43 -12.76 10.33 -10.69
CA LEU A 43 -11.78 9.80 -9.75
C LEU A 43 -12.48 8.91 -8.71
N ASN A 44 -11.79 7.88 -8.25
CA ASN A 44 -12.22 7.13 -7.07
C ASN A 44 -11.76 7.82 -5.76
N GLN A 45 -12.05 7.22 -4.59
CA GLN A 45 -11.65 7.75 -3.28
C GLN A 45 -10.14 8.02 -3.12
N ASN A 46 -9.31 7.44 -3.99
CA ASN A 46 -7.86 7.55 -3.99
C ASN A 46 -7.34 8.61 -4.99
N GLY A 47 -8.25 9.37 -5.62
CA GLY A 47 -7.90 10.37 -6.62
C GLY A 47 -7.42 9.78 -7.96
N ALA A 48 -7.58 8.47 -8.19
CA ALA A 48 -7.18 7.79 -9.42
C ALA A 48 -8.36 7.73 -10.42
N PRO A 49 -8.14 7.93 -11.73
CA PRO A 49 -9.18 7.78 -12.73
C PRO A 49 -9.74 6.36 -12.73
N HIS A 50 -11.04 6.20 -12.45
CA HIS A 50 -11.68 4.89 -12.36
C HIS A 50 -12.85 4.72 -13.32
N ALA A 51 -13.56 5.82 -13.62
CA ALA A 51 -14.66 5.83 -14.56
C ALA A 51 -14.51 6.96 -15.60
N ARG A 52 -15.21 6.83 -16.71
CA ARG A 52 -15.18 7.80 -17.81
C ARG A 52 -16.57 8.37 -18.05
N ILE A 53 -16.63 9.68 -18.20
CA ILE A 53 -17.83 10.38 -18.65
C ILE A 53 -17.98 10.20 -20.16
N LEU A 54 -19.14 9.72 -20.58
CA LEU A 54 -19.54 9.58 -21.98
C LEU A 54 -20.75 10.49 -22.21
N GLY A 55 -20.74 11.28 -23.29
CA GLY A 55 -21.76 12.31 -23.53
C GLY A 55 -21.42 13.65 -22.87
N SER A 56 -22.38 14.57 -22.88
CA SER A 56 -22.21 15.92 -22.33
C SER A 56 -22.65 15.94 -20.87
N SER A 57 -21.75 16.28 -19.95
CA SER A 57 -22.04 16.43 -18.52
C SER A 57 -21.31 17.65 -17.95
N TYR A 58 -21.80 18.22 -16.85
CA TYR A 58 -21.19 19.36 -16.16
C TYR A 58 -21.39 19.24 -14.64
N LEU A 59 -20.60 19.96 -13.84
CA LEU A 59 -20.80 20.04 -12.39
C LEU A 59 -21.82 21.14 -12.05
N ASP A 60 -22.75 20.85 -11.15
CA ASP A 60 -23.56 21.90 -10.51
C ASP A 60 -22.76 22.63 -9.42
N GLU A 61 -23.40 23.65 -8.81
CA GLU A 61 -22.80 24.49 -7.76
C GLU A 61 -22.43 23.69 -6.50
N ASP A 62 -23.03 22.51 -6.30
CA ASP A 62 -22.81 21.61 -5.16
C ASP A 62 -21.74 20.54 -5.45
N GLY A 63 -21.14 20.57 -6.64
CA GLY A 63 -20.14 19.59 -7.08
C GLY A 63 -20.73 18.23 -7.45
N ALA A 64 -21.98 18.18 -7.94
CA ALA A 64 -22.58 16.97 -8.49
C ALA A 64 -22.51 16.97 -10.03
N ILE A 65 -22.22 15.82 -10.64
CA ILE A 65 -22.25 15.68 -12.10
C ILE A 65 -23.70 15.62 -12.57
N CYS A 66 -24.08 16.56 -13.43
CA CYS A 66 -25.38 16.67 -14.08
C CYS A 66 -25.44 15.87 -15.39
N PHE A 67 -26.59 15.26 -15.64
CA PHE A 67 -26.91 14.48 -16.84
C PHE A 67 -27.95 15.24 -17.68
N PRO A 68 -27.56 16.22 -18.51
CA PRO A 68 -28.49 17.15 -19.18
C PRO A 68 -29.29 16.55 -20.34
N ASP A 69 -28.82 15.45 -20.91
CA ASP A 69 -29.40 14.84 -22.09
C ASP A 69 -29.44 13.32 -21.98
N ASP A 70 -29.98 12.67 -23.02
CA ASP A 70 -30.16 11.22 -23.06
C ASP A 70 -28.84 10.45 -23.26
N ASP A 71 -27.74 11.13 -23.60
CA ASP A 71 -26.45 10.53 -23.92
C ASP A 71 -25.44 10.60 -22.76
N ALA A 72 -25.64 11.51 -21.81
CA ALA A 72 -24.81 11.67 -20.62
C ALA A 72 -24.83 10.41 -19.74
N LYS A 73 -23.65 9.85 -19.46
CA LYS A 73 -23.47 8.67 -18.60
C LYS A 73 -22.04 8.57 -18.07
N ILE A 74 -21.85 7.83 -16.98
CA ILE A 74 -20.51 7.48 -16.49
C ILE A 74 -20.35 5.97 -16.61
N ALA A 75 -19.30 5.53 -17.31
CA ALA A 75 -18.94 4.12 -17.45
C ALA A 75 -17.74 3.79 -16.56
N SER A 76 -17.96 2.92 -15.58
CA SER A 76 -16.94 2.36 -14.69
C SER A 76 -16.59 0.92 -15.11
N ARG A 77 -15.47 0.40 -14.62
CA ARG A 77 -15.12 -1.03 -14.80
C ARG A 77 -16.19 -1.92 -14.13
N PRO A 78 -16.33 -3.19 -14.55
CA PRO A 78 -17.24 -4.13 -13.88
C PRO A 78 -16.87 -4.29 -12.40
N LEU A 79 -17.88 -4.35 -11.56
CA LEU A 79 -17.76 -4.64 -10.14
C LEU A 79 -17.74 -6.16 -9.94
N TYR A 80 -16.63 -6.68 -9.42
CA TYR A 80 -16.48 -8.11 -9.10
C TYR A 80 -16.63 -8.30 -7.60
N ILE A 81 -17.75 -8.87 -7.16
CA ILE A 81 -18.04 -9.11 -5.74
C ILE A 81 -18.46 -10.56 -5.53
N SER A 82 -17.72 -11.24 -4.66
CA SER A 82 -18.08 -12.53 -4.08
C SER A 82 -18.16 -12.37 -2.57
N SER A 83 -19.35 -12.11 -2.04
CA SER A 83 -19.58 -11.83 -0.62
C SER A 83 -20.91 -12.40 -0.14
N THR A 84 -21.06 -12.57 1.17
CA THR A 84 -22.34 -12.84 1.82
C THR A 84 -23.05 -11.56 2.26
N ALA A 85 -22.42 -10.38 2.12
CA ALA A 85 -23.02 -9.10 2.46
C ALA A 85 -22.56 -7.99 1.49
N LEU A 86 -23.34 -6.91 1.37
CA LEU A 86 -23.04 -5.79 0.50
C LEU A 86 -23.81 -4.53 0.93
N SER A 87 -23.23 -3.35 0.70
CA SER A 87 -23.97 -2.09 0.64
C SER A 87 -23.63 -1.33 -0.64
N ALA A 88 -24.64 -0.81 -1.33
CA ALA A 88 -24.48 0.13 -2.43
C ALA A 88 -25.21 1.43 -2.08
N THR A 89 -24.49 2.56 -2.12
CA THR A 89 -25.04 3.88 -1.76
C THR A 89 -24.84 4.89 -2.88
N ALA A 90 -25.74 5.87 -2.96
CA ALA A 90 -25.66 6.96 -3.92
C ALA A 90 -26.27 8.25 -3.35
N VAL A 91 -25.59 9.37 -3.57
CA VAL A 91 -26.12 10.73 -3.34
C VAL A 91 -26.49 11.33 -4.68
N PHE A 92 -27.77 11.63 -4.88
CA PHE A 92 -28.31 12.07 -6.17
C PHE A 92 -29.42 13.10 -6.02
N LYS A 93 -29.71 13.81 -7.11
CA LYS A 93 -30.75 14.83 -7.24
C LYS A 93 -31.54 14.56 -8.51
N ILE A 94 -32.86 14.66 -8.47
CA ILE A 94 -33.73 14.44 -9.63
C ILE A 94 -34.58 15.67 -9.92
N ASN A 95 -34.98 15.87 -11.16
CA ASN A 95 -35.91 16.93 -11.54
C ASN A 95 -37.18 16.35 -12.19
N SER A 96 -38.06 17.22 -12.67
CA SER A 96 -39.30 16.79 -13.34
C SER A 96 -39.08 16.02 -14.65
N GLU A 97 -37.95 16.21 -15.33
CA GLU A 97 -37.59 15.46 -16.53
C GLU A 97 -37.12 14.05 -16.17
N THR A 98 -36.34 13.90 -15.10
CA THR A 98 -35.95 12.58 -14.57
C THR A 98 -37.17 11.80 -14.12
N LEU A 99 -38.10 12.46 -13.41
CA LEU A 99 -39.33 11.82 -12.94
C LEU A 99 -40.25 11.37 -14.09
N ALA A 100 -40.16 12.00 -15.27
CA ALA A 100 -40.89 11.56 -16.44
C ALA A 100 -40.36 10.23 -17.03
N GLN A 101 -39.17 9.79 -16.59
CA GLN A 101 -38.62 8.47 -16.90
C GLN A 101 -38.98 7.48 -15.78
N ASP A 102 -39.95 6.61 -16.02
CA ASP A 102 -40.45 5.65 -15.02
C ASP A 102 -39.38 4.69 -14.48
N ASP A 103 -38.29 4.48 -15.22
CA ASP A 103 -37.16 3.60 -14.90
C ASP A 103 -35.82 4.37 -14.95
N ALA A 104 -35.79 5.63 -14.47
CA ALA A 104 -34.55 6.40 -14.38
C ALA A 104 -33.52 5.66 -13.52
N ARG A 105 -32.36 5.29 -14.07
CA ARG A 105 -31.32 4.54 -13.34
C ARG A 105 -30.24 5.47 -12.83
N ILE A 106 -30.08 5.46 -11.51
CA ILE A 106 -29.06 6.24 -10.80
C ILE A 106 -27.73 5.52 -10.98
N LEU A 107 -27.70 4.22 -10.70
CA LEU A 107 -26.59 3.32 -10.99
C LEU A 107 -27.09 1.93 -11.36
N GLY A 108 -26.29 1.17 -12.10
CA GLY A 108 -26.60 -0.23 -12.36
C GLY A 108 -25.46 -1.01 -13.00
N GLN A 109 -25.49 -2.32 -12.80
CA GLN A 109 -24.66 -3.31 -13.48
C GLN A 109 -25.56 -4.47 -13.92
N GLY A 110 -25.54 -4.77 -15.21
CA GLY A 110 -26.41 -5.79 -15.80
C GLY A 110 -26.35 -5.81 -17.32
N LEU A 111 -26.74 -6.94 -17.91
CA LEU A 111 -26.58 -7.25 -19.34
C LEU A 111 -27.76 -6.81 -20.22
N GLY A 112 -28.87 -6.40 -19.62
CA GLY A 112 -30.12 -6.16 -20.31
C GLY A 112 -31.09 -5.36 -19.43
N VAL A 113 -32.32 -5.19 -19.89
CA VAL A 113 -33.33 -4.34 -19.23
C VAL A 113 -34.22 -5.14 -18.27
N ALA A 114 -34.25 -6.47 -18.42
CA ALA A 114 -35.08 -7.33 -17.59
C ALA A 114 -34.57 -7.37 -16.15
N GLU A 115 -35.46 -7.71 -15.23
CA GLU A 115 -35.13 -7.81 -13.80
C GLU A 115 -33.98 -8.78 -13.54
N GLN A 116 -34.04 -9.98 -14.13
CA GLN A 116 -33.00 -11.01 -13.95
C GLN A 116 -31.68 -10.69 -14.65
N ASP A 117 -31.63 -9.68 -15.52
CA ASP A 117 -30.38 -9.25 -16.15
C ASP A 117 -29.55 -8.36 -15.23
N GLN A 118 -30.16 -7.82 -14.15
CA GLN A 118 -29.48 -6.93 -13.21
C GLN A 118 -28.72 -7.72 -12.16
N GLU A 119 -27.45 -7.38 -11.96
CA GLU A 119 -26.66 -7.81 -10.82
C GLU A 119 -26.88 -6.88 -9.63
N ILE A 120 -26.84 -5.56 -9.87
CA ILE A 120 -27.20 -4.54 -8.90
C ILE A 120 -27.73 -3.29 -9.60
N MET A 121 -28.66 -2.59 -8.98
CA MET A 121 -29.24 -1.36 -9.52
C MET A 121 -29.89 -0.51 -8.43
N LEU A 122 -29.67 0.81 -8.49
CA LEU A 122 -30.53 1.82 -7.87
C LEU A 122 -31.19 2.64 -8.97
N SER A 123 -32.50 2.80 -8.88
CA SER A 123 -33.32 3.43 -9.92
C SER A 123 -34.60 3.99 -9.33
N LEU A 124 -35.43 4.61 -10.18
CA LEU A 124 -36.80 4.97 -9.83
C LEU A 124 -37.80 3.96 -10.39
N SER A 125 -38.98 3.93 -9.77
CA SER A 125 -40.17 3.23 -10.24
C SER A 125 -41.38 4.06 -9.86
N ASN A 126 -42.01 4.74 -10.81
CA ASN A 126 -43.12 5.68 -10.57
C ASN A 126 -42.76 6.76 -9.51
N GLY A 127 -41.53 7.28 -9.55
CA GLY A 127 -41.04 8.28 -8.58
C GLY A 127 -40.68 7.74 -7.20
N LEU A 128 -40.78 6.43 -6.97
CA LEU A 128 -40.32 5.75 -5.76
C LEU A 128 -38.92 5.18 -5.97
N LEU A 129 -38.08 5.20 -4.95
CA LEU A 129 -36.76 4.56 -5.01
C LEU A 129 -36.92 3.04 -5.21
N ARG A 130 -36.14 2.45 -6.11
CA ARG A 130 -36.11 1.01 -6.39
C ARG A 130 -34.69 0.47 -6.37
N GLY A 131 -34.47 -0.56 -5.58
CA GLY A 131 -33.23 -1.33 -5.51
C GLY A 131 -33.39 -2.71 -6.13
N ARG A 132 -32.41 -3.16 -6.91
CA ARG A 132 -32.28 -4.56 -7.33
C ARG A 132 -30.93 -5.13 -6.95
N ILE A 133 -30.88 -6.39 -6.53
CA ILE A 133 -29.64 -7.11 -6.23
C ILE A 133 -29.77 -8.61 -6.53
N LYS A 134 -28.76 -9.20 -7.18
CA LYS A 134 -28.74 -10.63 -7.52
C LYS A 134 -28.13 -11.45 -6.38
N ILE A 135 -28.94 -12.34 -5.81
CA ILE A 135 -28.58 -13.21 -4.69
C ILE A 135 -28.81 -14.66 -5.12
N SER A 136 -27.77 -15.48 -5.05
CA SER A 136 -27.77 -16.88 -5.45
C SER A 136 -28.40 -17.12 -6.84
N GLY A 137 -28.07 -16.24 -7.78
CA GLY A 137 -28.53 -16.31 -9.18
C GLY A 137 -29.90 -15.69 -9.46
N ASN A 138 -30.64 -15.25 -8.44
CA ASN A 138 -31.95 -14.62 -8.60
C ASN A 138 -31.91 -13.14 -8.20
N THR A 139 -32.42 -12.26 -9.05
CA THR A 139 -32.54 -10.84 -8.73
C THR A 139 -33.72 -10.59 -7.79
N VAL A 140 -33.43 -9.93 -6.68
CA VAL A 140 -34.37 -9.44 -5.67
C VAL A 140 -34.66 -7.96 -5.97
N THR A 141 -35.93 -7.58 -6.01
CA THR A 141 -36.37 -6.19 -6.23
C THR A 141 -37.08 -5.64 -4.99
N LEU A 142 -36.68 -4.46 -4.54
CA LEU A 142 -37.37 -3.65 -3.54
C LEU A 142 -37.82 -2.32 -4.15
N VAL A 143 -39.05 -1.91 -3.87
CA VAL A 143 -39.57 -0.56 -4.20
C VAL A 143 -39.97 0.09 -2.89
N GLY A 144 -39.42 1.28 -2.64
CA GLY A 144 -39.73 2.09 -1.47
C GLY A 144 -41.17 2.57 -1.47
N ASN A 145 -41.61 3.11 -0.33
CA ASN A 145 -42.95 3.65 -0.14
C ASN A 145 -42.97 5.19 0.03
N ILE A 146 -41.79 5.84 -0.10
CA ILE A 146 -41.63 7.29 -0.01
C ILE A 146 -41.25 7.81 -1.41
N PRO A 147 -41.96 8.84 -1.93
CA PRO A 147 -41.56 9.52 -3.16
C PRO A 147 -40.20 10.20 -3.01
N VAL A 148 -39.36 10.11 -4.04
CA VAL A 148 -38.09 10.84 -4.10
C VAL A 148 -38.40 12.33 -4.34
N PRO A 149 -37.99 13.24 -3.44
CA PRO A 149 -38.25 14.67 -3.61
C PRO A 149 -37.52 15.25 -4.83
N LEU A 150 -38.18 16.19 -5.52
CA LEU A 150 -37.58 16.90 -6.66
C LEU A 150 -36.62 17.99 -6.19
N ASN A 151 -35.55 18.19 -6.96
CA ASN A 151 -34.53 19.23 -6.81
C ASN A 151 -33.88 19.28 -5.41
N THR A 152 -33.90 18.16 -4.69
CA THR A 152 -33.30 18.00 -3.37
C THR A 152 -32.30 16.85 -3.43
N GLU A 153 -31.16 16.98 -2.75
CA GLU A 153 -30.22 15.85 -2.61
C GLU A 153 -30.88 14.75 -1.77
N VAL A 154 -30.75 13.51 -2.23
CA VAL A 154 -31.28 12.31 -1.59
C VAL A 154 -30.16 11.28 -1.48
N HIS A 155 -30.04 10.67 -0.31
CA HIS A 155 -29.18 9.52 -0.10
C HIS A 155 -29.99 8.23 -0.25
N ALA A 156 -29.59 7.36 -1.19
CA ALA A 156 -30.14 6.03 -1.34
C ALA A 156 -29.12 4.99 -0.88
N ALA A 157 -29.57 3.96 -0.15
CA ALA A 157 -28.75 2.80 0.18
C ALA A 157 -29.51 1.49 -0.03
N LEU A 158 -28.86 0.51 -0.66
CA LEU A 158 -29.32 -0.87 -0.76
C LEU A 158 -28.33 -1.76 -0.01
N THR A 159 -28.77 -2.38 1.08
CA THR A 159 -27.92 -3.23 1.92
C THR A 159 -28.41 -4.67 1.92
N PHE A 160 -27.46 -5.62 2.00
CA PHE A 160 -27.71 -7.04 2.17
C PHE A 160 -26.77 -7.60 3.23
N ASP A 161 -27.31 -8.22 4.28
CA ASP A 161 -26.53 -8.74 5.42
C ASP A 161 -26.33 -10.27 5.41
N GLY A 162 -26.65 -10.93 4.30
CA GLY A 162 -26.65 -12.39 4.17
C GLY A 162 -28.01 -13.04 4.41
N SER A 163 -28.94 -12.31 5.02
CA SER A 163 -30.28 -12.79 5.39
C SER A 163 -31.42 -11.85 5.00
N THR A 164 -31.13 -10.57 4.82
CA THR A 164 -32.12 -9.52 4.60
C THR A 164 -31.56 -8.47 3.64
N VAL A 165 -32.36 -8.10 2.63
CA VAL A 165 -32.11 -6.93 1.79
C VAL A 165 -32.93 -5.76 2.32
N LYS A 166 -32.33 -4.58 2.50
CA LYS A 166 -33.01 -3.34 2.87
C LYS A 166 -32.74 -2.25 1.86
N LEU A 167 -33.76 -1.47 1.55
CA LEU A 167 -33.67 -0.24 0.76
C LEU A 167 -33.96 0.94 1.68
N LEU A 168 -33.07 1.92 1.68
CA LEU A 168 -33.13 3.10 2.51
C LEU A 168 -33.11 4.37 1.66
N GLN A 169 -33.85 5.38 2.11
CA GLN A 169 -33.84 6.74 1.59
C GLN A 169 -33.60 7.69 2.78
N ASP A 170 -32.54 8.50 2.72
CA ASP A 170 -32.14 9.44 3.77
C ASP A 170 -32.05 8.78 5.16
N ALA A 171 -31.31 7.67 5.21
CA ALA A 171 -31.18 6.77 6.36
C ALA A 171 -32.49 6.14 6.90
N GLN A 172 -33.64 6.35 6.26
CA GLN A 172 -34.89 5.68 6.62
C GLN A 172 -35.09 4.40 5.81
N VAL A 173 -35.34 3.26 6.45
CA VAL A 173 -35.72 2.01 5.76
C VAL A 173 -37.09 2.18 5.09
N VAL A 174 -37.13 2.19 3.76
CA VAL A 174 -38.35 2.35 2.95
C VAL A 174 -38.88 1.03 2.38
N ALA A 175 -38.04 -0.01 2.32
CA ALA A 175 -38.45 -1.37 2.00
C ALA A 175 -37.45 -2.40 2.57
N SER A 176 -37.91 -3.62 2.83
CA SER A 176 -37.07 -4.72 3.33
C SER A 176 -37.65 -6.08 2.93
N MET A 177 -36.79 -7.07 2.71
CA MET A 177 -37.16 -8.44 2.39
C MET A 177 -36.17 -9.43 2.98
N ALA A 178 -36.68 -10.47 3.65
CA ALA A 178 -35.87 -11.61 4.07
C ALA A 178 -35.53 -12.50 2.87
N VAL A 179 -34.25 -12.72 2.63
CA VAL A 179 -33.72 -13.58 1.56
C VAL A 179 -32.34 -14.06 1.99
N ALA A 180 -32.09 -15.36 1.92
CA ALA A 180 -30.79 -15.93 2.25
C ALA A 180 -30.04 -16.27 0.96
N GLY A 181 -28.72 -16.13 0.98
CA GLY A 181 -27.88 -16.53 -0.13
C GLY A 181 -26.56 -15.78 -0.17
N SER A 182 -25.85 -15.95 -1.28
CA SER A 182 -24.59 -15.29 -1.55
C SER A 182 -24.70 -14.36 -2.75
N ILE A 183 -23.90 -13.30 -2.74
CA ILE A 183 -23.70 -12.42 -3.87
C ILE A 183 -22.52 -12.95 -4.67
N ASN A 184 -22.72 -13.11 -5.97
CA ASN A 184 -21.65 -13.45 -6.90
C ASN A 184 -21.84 -12.66 -8.20
N PHE A 185 -21.27 -11.47 -8.24
CA PHE A 185 -21.18 -10.65 -9.44
C PHE A 185 -19.96 -11.12 -10.24
N ALA A 186 -20.17 -12.15 -11.07
CA ALA A 186 -19.13 -12.78 -11.88
C ALA A 186 -19.19 -12.39 -13.36
N SER A 187 -20.05 -11.43 -13.75
CA SER A 187 -20.23 -11.08 -15.16
C SER A 187 -19.38 -9.88 -15.61
N SER A 188 -19.25 -9.73 -16.93
CA SER A 188 -18.44 -8.69 -17.59
C SER A 188 -19.11 -7.33 -17.90
N PRO A 189 -20.41 -7.02 -17.59
CA PRO A 189 -20.98 -5.73 -17.93
C PRO A 189 -20.36 -4.62 -17.08
N LEU A 190 -20.16 -3.47 -17.70
CA LEU A 190 -19.69 -2.28 -17.00
C LEU A 190 -20.72 -1.83 -15.97
N LEU A 191 -20.23 -1.24 -14.87
CA LEU A 191 -21.05 -0.45 -13.97
C LEU A 191 -21.31 0.90 -14.64
N PHE A 192 -22.57 1.27 -14.79
CA PHE A 192 -22.98 2.56 -15.32
C PHE A 192 -23.65 3.42 -14.25
N ILE A 193 -23.40 4.72 -14.30
CA ILE A 193 -24.12 5.74 -13.55
C ILE A 193 -24.87 6.59 -14.57
N GLY A 194 -26.17 6.74 -14.35
CA GLY A 194 -27.04 7.56 -15.18
C GLY A 194 -27.62 6.93 -16.44
N ASP A 195 -27.19 5.73 -16.88
CA ASP A 195 -27.72 5.09 -18.09
C ASP A 195 -27.36 3.59 -18.20
N GLN A 196 -28.25 2.68 -17.78
CA GLN A 196 -28.00 1.23 -17.78
C GLN A 196 -29.23 0.41 -18.25
N PRO A 197 -29.06 -0.75 -18.93
CA PRO A 197 -27.91 -1.12 -19.76
C PRO A 197 -27.77 -0.17 -20.95
N PHE A 198 -26.59 -0.16 -21.56
CA PHE A 198 -26.39 0.58 -22.81
C PHE A 198 -27.16 -0.09 -23.96
N SER A 199 -28.33 0.45 -24.28
CA SER A 199 -29.06 0.14 -25.51
C SER A 199 -29.86 1.38 -25.92
N GLY A 200 -29.45 2.03 -27.01
CA GLY A 200 -29.90 3.37 -27.44
C GLY A 200 -31.38 3.52 -27.80
N ASP A 201 -32.21 2.52 -27.50
CA ASP A 201 -33.66 2.53 -27.74
C ASP A 201 -34.48 2.71 -26.44
N TYR A 202 -33.85 2.78 -25.27
CA TYR A 202 -34.55 2.88 -23.98
C TYR A 202 -34.22 4.18 -23.24
N HIS A 203 -35.23 4.97 -22.92
CA HIS A 203 -35.13 6.21 -22.13
C HIS A 203 -35.04 5.93 -20.61
N MET A 204 -34.15 5.04 -20.18
CA MET A 204 -33.96 4.69 -18.75
C MET A 204 -32.82 5.49 -18.10
N ASN A 205 -32.44 6.59 -18.75
CA ASN A 205 -31.36 7.46 -18.34
C ASN A 205 -31.80 8.40 -17.21
N LEU A 206 -30.80 9.01 -16.55
CA LEU A 206 -30.98 9.98 -15.48
C LEU A 206 -31.07 11.42 -16.02
N LYS A 207 -31.68 11.60 -17.20
CA LYS A 207 -31.79 12.92 -17.84
C LYS A 207 -32.43 13.94 -16.89
N GLY A 208 -31.81 15.11 -16.78
CA GLY A 208 -32.17 16.17 -15.87
C GLY A 208 -31.75 15.96 -14.40
N GLY A 209 -31.17 14.81 -14.07
CA GLY A 209 -30.69 14.50 -12.73
C GLY A 209 -29.20 14.80 -12.54
N ALA A 210 -28.75 14.65 -11.30
CA ALA A 210 -27.35 14.80 -10.92
C ALA A 210 -26.93 13.73 -9.90
N VAL A 211 -25.65 13.33 -9.92
CA VAL A 211 -25.07 12.38 -8.97
C VAL A 211 -23.79 12.99 -8.39
N LYS A 212 -23.68 12.96 -7.06
CA LYS A 212 -22.55 13.52 -6.31
C LYS A 212 -21.57 12.47 -5.83
N ARG A 213 -22.10 11.33 -5.39
CA ARG A 213 -21.28 10.23 -4.87
C ARG A 213 -21.95 8.89 -5.07
N VAL A 214 -21.15 7.86 -5.35
CA VAL A 214 -21.58 6.46 -5.39
C VAL A 214 -20.56 5.62 -4.65
N SER A 215 -21.01 4.78 -3.71
CA SER A 215 -20.13 3.93 -2.91
C SER A 215 -20.62 2.48 -2.87
N PHE A 216 -19.68 1.53 -2.79
CA PHE A 216 -19.94 0.11 -2.62
C PHE A 216 -19.07 -0.44 -1.50
N TYR A 217 -19.67 -1.24 -0.62
CA TYR A 217 -19.02 -1.88 0.52
C TYR A 217 -19.25 -3.38 0.45
N ASN A 218 -18.24 -4.21 0.75
CA ASN A 218 -18.36 -5.68 0.75
C ASN A 218 -19.01 -6.23 2.04
N ARG A 219 -19.64 -5.36 2.84
CA ARG A 219 -20.43 -5.66 4.04
C ARG A 219 -21.74 -4.86 4.05
N ALA A 220 -22.67 -5.26 4.92
CA ALA A 220 -23.85 -4.45 5.22
C ALA A 220 -23.46 -3.31 6.18
N LEU A 221 -23.73 -2.06 5.80
CA LEU A 221 -23.63 -0.90 6.67
C LEU A 221 -24.79 -0.91 7.67
N THR A 222 -24.50 -0.51 8.90
CA THR A 222 -25.47 -0.24 9.95
C THR A 222 -26.21 1.08 9.68
N LEU A 223 -27.30 1.33 10.41
CA LEU A 223 -28.09 2.56 10.24
C LEU A 223 -27.26 3.82 10.53
N SER A 224 -26.45 3.79 11.60
CA SER A 224 -25.59 4.91 11.97
C SER A 224 -24.46 5.14 10.96
N GLU A 225 -23.89 4.08 10.38
CA GLU A 225 -22.91 4.22 9.30
C GLU A 225 -23.55 4.79 8.03
N ILE A 226 -24.83 4.46 7.76
CA ILE A 226 -25.59 5.05 6.67
C ILE A 226 -25.88 6.54 6.93
N GLU A 227 -26.14 6.94 8.18
CA GLU A 227 -26.30 8.36 8.56
C GLU A 227 -25.01 9.16 8.37
N ILE A 228 -23.86 8.56 8.73
CA ILE A 228 -22.53 9.14 8.48
C ILE A 228 -22.24 9.22 6.98
N ASP A 229 -22.48 8.13 6.24
CA ASP A 229 -22.31 8.10 4.78
C ASP A 229 -23.20 9.16 4.11
N ALA A 230 -24.44 9.34 4.57
CA ALA A 230 -25.34 10.36 4.05
C ALA A 230 -24.88 11.80 4.37
N GLY A 231 -23.87 12.00 5.22
CA GLY A 231 -23.50 13.32 5.73
C GLY A 231 -24.55 13.91 6.68
N MET A 232 -25.43 13.06 7.22
CA MET A 232 -26.50 13.43 8.16
C MET A 232 -26.03 13.38 9.62
N ALA A 233 -24.93 12.68 9.89
CA ALA A 233 -24.27 12.60 11.18
C ALA A 233 -22.76 12.79 11.01
N GLU A 234 -22.13 13.45 11.98
CA GLU A 234 -20.67 13.51 12.06
C GLU A 234 -20.14 12.21 12.69
N PRO A 235 -18.96 11.72 12.28
CA PRO A 235 -18.31 10.63 12.99
C PRO A 235 -18.07 11.04 14.45
N ALA A 236 -18.35 10.16 15.40
CA ALA A 236 -17.96 10.41 16.78
C ALA A 236 -16.42 10.44 16.85
N VAL A 237 -15.85 11.62 17.14
CA VAL A 237 -14.41 11.79 17.35
C VAL A 237 -14.13 11.66 18.84
N CYS A 238 -13.61 10.50 19.24
CA CYS A 238 -12.84 10.34 20.47
C CYS A 238 -11.44 10.92 20.24
N GLY A 239 -10.82 11.50 21.27
CA GLY A 239 -9.60 12.32 21.15
C GLY A 239 -8.37 11.59 20.60
N ASP A 240 -8.45 10.29 20.40
CA ASP A 240 -7.42 9.38 19.88
C ASP A 240 -7.91 8.46 18.73
N ASN A 241 -9.13 8.64 18.23
CA ASN A 241 -9.79 7.77 17.24
C ASN A 241 -9.99 6.30 17.69
N VAL A 242 -10.01 6.00 19.00
CA VAL A 242 -10.34 4.68 19.55
C VAL A 242 -11.52 4.79 20.52
N VAL A 243 -12.58 4.01 20.30
CA VAL A 243 -13.69 3.93 21.26
C VAL A 243 -13.31 2.98 22.39
N GLU A 244 -12.72 3.51 23.46
CA GLU A 244 -12.57 2.79 24.72
C GLU A 244 -13.84 2.90 25.57
N GLY A 245 -14.16 1.87 26.36
CA GLY A 245 -15.44 1.69 27.05
C GLY A 245 -15.80 2.75 28.10
N ASP A 246 -14.89 3.69 28.37
CA ASP A 246 -14.91 4.56 29.54
C ASP A 246 -14.83 6.07 29.19
N GLU A 247 -14.78 6.46 27.91
CA GLU A 247 -14.71 7.88 27.50
C GLU A 247 -16.06 8.50 27.10
N GLU A 248 -16.35 9.71 27.61
CA GLU A 248 -17.46 10.54 27.11
C GLU A 248 -17.02 11.34 25.87
N CYS A 249 -17.64 11.07 24.72
CA CYS A 249 -17.41 11.81 23.48
C CYS A 249 -18.11 13.19 23.51
N GLU A 250 -17.38 14.28 23.24
CA GLU A 250 -18.00 15.59 23.03
C GLU A 250 -18.84 15.59 21.74
N GLY A 251 -20.16 15.77 21.86
CA GLY A 251 -21.04 15.99 20.70
C GLY A 251 -22.44 15.36 20.76
N SER A 252 -22.73 14.43 21.66
CA SER A 252 -24.09 13.86 21.72
C SER A 252 -25.08 14.79 22.42
N GLN A 253 -25.92 15.48 21.64
CA GLN A 253 -27.13 16.10 22.17
C GLN A 253 -28.08 14.99 22.64
N SER A 254 -28.36 15.00 23.93
CA SER A 254 -29.25 14.07 24.63
C SER A 254 -30.65 14.00 24.00
N SER A 255 -31.04 12.83 23.49
CA SER A 255 -32.43 12.46 23.26
C SER A 255 -32.75 11.21 24.09
N GLN A 256 -33.27 11.43 25.29
CA GLN A 256 -33.80 10.41 26.19
C GLN A 256 -34.93 9.63 25.50
N THR A 257 -34.69 8.35 25.21
CA THR A 257 -35.76 7.39 24.86
C THR A 257 -35.91 6.40 26.00
N VAL A 258 -37.07 6.44 26.68
CA VAL A 258 -37.42 5.52 27.76
C VAL A 258 -37.86 4.19 27.16
N ILE A 259 -37.10 3.12 27.38
CA ILE A 259 -37.49 1.75 27.01
C ILE A 259 -37.88 1.00 28.29
N SER A 260 -39.14 0.56 28.37
CA SER A 260 -39.65 -0.28 29.45
C SER A 260 -39.44 -1.76 29.11
N CYS A 261 -38.65 -2.50 29.89
CA CYS A 261 -38.55 -3.96 29.80
C CYS A 261 -39.00 -4.62 31.11
N VAL A 262 -39.77 -5.70 30.98
CA VAL A 262 -40.26 -6.52 32.10
C VAL A 262 -39.40 -7.80 32.17
N ILE A 263 -38.79 -8.07 33.32
CA ILE A 263 -38.09 -9.32 33.62
C ILE A 263 -38.83 -10.02 34.77
N GLY A 264 -39.19 -11.29 34.59
CA GLY A 264 -39.75 -12.25 35.57
C GLY A 264 -40.35 -11.72 36.90
N ASN A 265 -41.68 -11.82 37.05
CA ASN A 265 -42.48 -11.88 38.29
C ASN A 265 -42.12 -11.06 39.56
N TYR A 266 -41.36 -9.98 39.49
CA TYR A 266 -41.31 -8.95 40.55
C TYR A 266 -41.29 -7.52 39.97
N PRO A 267 -42.10 -6.59 40.50
CA PRO A 267 -42.07 -5.18 40.09
C PRO A 267 -40.99 -4.44 40.89
N GLY A 268 -39.95 -3.98 40.21
CA GLY A 268 -38.95 -3.07 40.77
C GLY A 268 -38.55 -2.04 39.71
N GLU A 269 -38.80 -0.77 40.00
CA GLU A 269 -38.41 0.38 39.19
C GLU A 269 -36.97 0.77 39.59
N GLN A 270 -36.03 0.74 38.63
CA GLN A 270 -34.69 1.31 38.84
C GLN A 270 -34.36 2.31 37.73
N THR A 271 -33.92 3.47 38.17
CA THR A 271 -33.30 4.50 37.35
C THR A 271 -31.81 4.17 37.23
N LEU A 272 -31.37 3.68 36.08
CA LEU A 272 -29.96 3.46 35.79
C LEU A 272 -29.36 4.74 35.21
N THR A 273 -28.47 5.38 35.98
CA THR A 273 -27.50 6.36 35.49
C THR A 273 -26.23 5.61 35.07
N SER A 274 -25.84 5.80 33.81
CA SER A 274 -24.55 5.48 33.15
C SER A 274 -24.09 4.01 33.06
N THR A 275 -23.67 3.67 31.83
CA THR A 275 -22.73 2.62 31.38
C THR A 275 -23.09 1.14 31.57
N CYS A 276 -23.78 0.58 30.56
CA CYS A 276 -23.55 -0.81 30.10
C CYS A 276 -24.08 -1.03 28.67
N ASN A 277 -23.22 -1.57 27.79
CA ASN A 277 -23.49 -2.01 26.42
C ASN A 277 -24.20 -3.38 26.41
N PRO A 278 -25.39 -3.53 25.81
CA PRO A 278 -26.01 -4.84 25.62
C PRO A 278 -25.67 -5.42 24.23
N GLN A 279 -24.43 -5.87 24.03
CA GLN A 279 -24.08 -6.87 23.03
C GLN A 279 -23.65 -8.19 23.69
N THR A 280 -24.56 -8.83 24.42
CA THR A 280 -24.58 -10.28 24.62
C THR A 280 -26.00 -10.74 24.89
N CYS A 281 -26.83 -10.77 23.84
CA CYS A 281 -28.10 -11.48 23.87
C CYS A 281 -28.18 -12.39 22.63
N THR A 282 -27.67 -13.60 22.76
CA THR A 282 -28.13 -14.74 21.97
C THR A 282 -28.38 -15.91 22.91
N PHE A 283 -29.66 -16.19 23.10
CA PHE A 283 -30.21 -17.38 23.73
C PHE A 283 -30.02 -18.60 22.82
N GLY A 284 -29.75 -19.76 23.44
CA GLY A 284 -30.23 -21.03 22.91
C GLY A 284 -29.29 -22.23 23.04
N ASN A 285 -29.17 -22.81 24.23
CA ASN A 285 -29.74 -24.14 24.52
C ASN A 285 -29.30 -24.65 25.90
N VAL A 286 -30.30 -24.92 26.74
CA VAL A 286 -30.18 -25.53 28.07
C VAL A 286 -30.21 -27.05 27.93
N VAL A 287 -29.30 -27.77 28.60
CA VAL A 287 -29.66 -28.96 29.38
C VAL A 287 -28.85 -28.97 30.68
N ALA A 288 -29.59 -29.07 31.78
CA ALA A 288 -29.13 -29.07 33.17
C ALA A 288 -28.41 -30.37 33.59
N GLY A 289 -27.51 -30.26 34.57
CA GLY A 289 -27.01 -31.43 35.30
C GLY A 289 -26.00 -31.12 36.42
N SER A 290 -26.49 -31.17 37.66
CA SER A 290 -25.78 -31.47 38.93
C SER A 290 -24.70 -30.53 39.48
N CYS A 291 -25.01 -29.96 40.65
CA CYS A 291 -24.06 -29.50 41.66
C CYS A 291 -23.15 -30.65 42.15
N GLU A 292 -21.85 -30.40 42.30
CA GLU A 292 -21.14 -30.27 43.60
C GLU A 292 -19.61 -30.26 43.42
N THR A 293 -18.98 -29.38 44.22
CA THR A 293 -17.56 -29.32 44.64
C THR A 293 -16.47 -29.36 43.58
N ASP A 294 -15.92 -28.19 43.24
CA ASP A 294 -14.55 -27.78 43.62
C ASP A 294 -14.29 -26.35 43.12
N LEU A 295 -13.39 -25.63 43.78
CA LEU A 295 -12.98 -24.26 43.41
C LEU A 295 -12.61 -24.20 41.91
N PHE A 296 -13.34 -23.39 41.13
CA PHE A 296 -12.93 -22.98 39.79
C PHE A 296 -12.22 -21.62 39.90
N CYS A 297 -10.94 -21.59 39.55
CA CYS A 297 -10.34 -20.40 38.97
C CYS A 297 -10.73 -20.38 37.49
N GLY A 298 -11.09 -19.21 36.94
CA GLY A 298 -11.32 -19.00 35.51
C GLY A 298 -12.79 -18.98 35.10
N ASP A 299 -13.22 -17.83 34.56
CA ASP A 299 -14.43 -17.63 33.77
C ASP A 299 -14.29 -18.12 32.31
N ASN A 300 -13.22 -18.88 32.01
CA ASN A 300 -12.77 -19.23 30.66
C ASN A 300 -12.46 -18.01 29.76
N ILE A 301 -12.20 -16.84 30.34
CA ILE A 301 -11.82 -15.63 29.62
C ILE A 301 -10.37 -15.26 29.98
N CYS A 302 -9.45 -15.42 29.03
CA CYS A 302 -8.05 -15.04 29.24
C CYS A 302 -7.87 -13.51 29.10
N THR A 303 -7.99 -12.77 30.19
CA THR A 303 -7.65 -11.33 30.22
C THR A 303 -6.28 -11.07 30.85
N PRO A 304 -5.36 -10.35 30.18
CA PRO A 304 -4.09 -9.94 30.79
C PRO A 304 -4.29 -9.09 32.05
N GLY A 305 -3.77 -9.56 33.19
CA GLY A 305 -3.47 -8.72 34.36
C GLY A 305 -4.58 -8.48 35.39
N ALA A 306 -5.80 -8.99 35.22
CA ALA A 306 -6.90 -8.72 36.15
C ALA A 306 -6.98 -9.70 37.35
N GLU A 307 -6.46 -10.93 37.25
CA GLU A 307 -6.76 -12.01 38.22
C GLU A 307 -5.52 -12.59 38.95
N ASN A 308 -4.36 -11.96 38.84
CA ASN A 308 -3.11 -12.50 39.41
C ASN A 308 -2.98 -12.21 40.93
N ASP A 309 -3.65 -13.01 41.75
CA ASP A 309 -3.53 -13.07 43.22
C ASP A 309 -2.58 -14.21 43.66
N ALA A 310 -1.99 -14.11 44.86
CA ALA A 310 -1.11 -15.11 45.48
C ALA A 310 -1.66 -16.56 45.54
N THR A 311 -2.94 -16.78 45.25
CA THR A 311 -3.64 -18.06 45.29
C THR A 311 -3.99 -18.65 43.92
N CYS A 312 -3.77 -17.94 42.80
CA CYS A 312 -3.99 -18.45 41.44
C CYS A 312 -2.79 -18.13 40.51
N PRO A 313 -1.79 -19.02 40.38
CA PRO A 313 -0.50 -18.63 39.80
C PRO A 313 -0.43 -18.55 38.27
N ALA A 314 -1.42 -19.05 37.52
CA ALA A 314 -1.41 -18.97 36.05
C ALA A 314 -2.77 -19.40 35.50
N ASP A 315 -3.51 -18.47 34.90
CA ASP A 315 -4.53 -18.81 33.92
C ASP A 315 -3.86 -18.88 32.54
N CYS A 316 -4.06 -20.01 31.86
CA CYS A 316 -3.55 -20.46 30.57
C CYS A 316 -2.58 -19.55 29.76
N GLU A 317 -1.40 -20.11 29.42
CA GLU A 317 -0.59 -19.65 28.28
C GLU A 317 -1.41 -19.78 26.98
N VAL A 318 -2.09 -18.71 26.59
CA VAL A 318 -2.59 -18.56 25.22
C VAL A 318 -1.39 -18.23 24.36
N SER A 319 -0.87 -19.23 23.66
CA SER A 319 0.01 -19.01 22.52
C SER A 319 -0.80 -18.39 21.38
N SER A 320 -0.94 -17.06 21.39
CA SER A 320 -1.30 -16.33 20.19
C SER A 320 -0.20 -16.58 19.17
N GLY A 321 -0.53 -17.37 18.14
CA GLY A 321 0.29 -17.53 16.94
C GLY A 321 0.30 -16.23 16.12
N GLY A 322 0.80 -15.16 16.71
CA GLY A 322 1.03 -13.84 16.15
C GLY A 322 1.91 -13.15 17.17
N GLY A 323 3.19 -13.56 17.21
CA GLY A 323 4.09 -13.16 18.28
C GLY A 323 4.20 -11.64 18.38
N ASP A 324 4.01 -11.09 19.57
CA ASP A 324 4.24 -9.68 19.85
C ASP A 324 5.60 -9.24 19.28
N ILE A 325 5.60 -8.17 18.47
CA ILE A 325 6.84 -7.60 17.96
C ILE A 325 7.65 -7.08 19.16
N PRO A 326 8.84 -7.64 19.43
CA PRO A 326 9.56 -7.33 20.65
C PRO A 326 10.08 -5.89 20.66
N VAL A 327 9.98 -5.25 21.83
CA VAL A 327 10.54 -3.92 22.08
C VAL A 327 12.01 -4.04 22.48
N LEU A 328 12.90 -3.35 21.78
CA LEU A 328 14.32 -3.33 22.10
C LEU A 328 14.60 -2.40 23.28
N VAL A 329 15.33 -2.91 24.27
CA VAL A 329 15.74 -2.13 25.45
C VAL A 329 17.08 -1.45 25.18
N PRO A 330 17.18 -0.11 25.29
CA PRO A 330 18.44 0.61 25.08
C PRO A 330 19.55 0.28 26.08
N GLY A 331 20.77 0.14 25.57
CA GLY A 331 21.99 0.03 26.39
C GLY A 331 22.70 1.36 26.61
N ASN A 332 24.00 1.28 26.91
CA ASN A 332 24.86 2.43 27.21
C ASN A 332 25.70 2.92 26.01
N GLY A 333 25.41 2.43 24.80
CA GLY A 333 26.15 2.71 23.57
C GLY A 333 27.35 1.78 23.30
N SER A 334 27.67 0.85 24.21
CA SER A 334 28.75 -0.12 24.03
C SER A 334 28.21 -1.52 23.75
N PHE A 335 28.49 -2.05 22.56
CA PHE A 335 28.04 -3.39 22.17
C PHE A 335 28.98 -4.48 22.70
N SER A 336 28.39 -5.53 23.27
CA SER A 336 29.06 -6.82 23.40
C SER A 336 29.20 -7.47 22.02
N SER A 337 30.37 -8.04 21.72
CA SER A 337 30.58 -8.75 20.46
C SER A 337 29.76 -10.06 20.45
N PRO A 338 28.81 -10.23 19.53
CA PRO A 338 28.10 -11.50 19.39
C PRO A 338 29.07 -12.57 18.86
N ASN A 339 28.80 -13.84 19.15
CA ASN A 339 29.55 -14.93 18.55
C ASN A 339 29.14 -15.08 17.08
N LEU A 340 30.08 -14.83 16.17
CA LEU A 340 29.89 -14.89 14.71
C LEU A 340 30.64 -16.07 14.06
N GLY A 341 31.02 -17.08 14.85
CA GLY A 341 31.66 -18.29 14.31
C GLY A 341 30.74 -19.06 13.36
N ASN A 342 31.33 -19.82 12.43
CA ASN A 342 30.57 -20.70 11.53
C ASN A 342 29.74 -21.71 12.35
N ILE A 343 28.48 -21.87 11.97
CA ILE A 343 27.55 -22.82 12.58
C ILE A 343 27.43 -24.04 11.65
N GLY A 344 27.51 -25.26 12.21
CA GLY A 344 27.19 -26.48 11.46
C GLY A 344 28.09 -26.76 10.23
N GLY A 345 29.32 -26.24 10.19
CA GLY A 345 30.34 -26.60 9.19
C GLY A 345 30.20 -25.99 7.79
N SER A 346 29.09 -25.30 7.47
CA SER A 346 28.97 -24.57 6.21
C SER A 346 29.69 -23.21 6.30
N SER A 347 30.38 -22.82 5.23
CA SER A 347 31.10 -21.54 5.11
C SER A 347 30.34 -20.46 4.35
N LEU A 348 29.11 -20.74 3.90
CA LEU A 348 28.29 -19.79 3.14
C LEU A 348 27.77 -18.69 4.04
N GLU A 349 27.67 -17.48 3.51
CA GLU A 349 27.19 -16.33 4.25
C GLU A 349 25.68 -16.19 4.16
N THR A 350 25.08 -15.82 5.28
CA THR A 350 23.67 -15.41 5.35
C THR A 350 23.45 -14.16 4.51
N VAL A 351 22.31 -14.06 3.82
CA VAL A 351 21.88 -12.85 3.12
C VAL A 351 20.89 -12.13 4.02
N ALA A 352 21.14 -10.88 4.37
CA ALA A 352 20.22 -10.10 5.21
C ALA A 352 20.45 -8.61 5.01
N ARG A 353 19.39 -7.80 5.07
CA ARG A 353 19.47 -6.34 5.00
C ARG A 353 18.44 -5.69 5.89
N PHE A 354 18.77 -4.51 6.41
CA PHE A 354 17.75 -3.65 7.02
C PHE A 354 16.83 -3.13 5.94
N ASP A 355 15.53 -3.09 6.25
CA ASP A 355 14.50 -2.50 5.41
C ASP A 355 14.25 -1.02 5.77
N VAL A 356 15.06 -0.43 6.66
CA VAL A 356 14.91 0.96 7.12
C VAL A 356 15.97 1.87 6.49
N THR A 357 15.61 3.14 6.25
CA THR A 357 16.54 4.14 5.76
C THR A 357 17.52 4.58 6.86
N PRO A 358 18.83 4.60 6.61
CA PRO A 358 19.80 5.12 7.58
C PRO A 358 19.50 6.58 7.95
N PHE A 359 19.69 6.90 9.22
CA PHE A 359 19.41 8.20 9.84
C PHE A 359 17.95 8.65 9.80
N ALA A 360 17.00 7.75 9.51
CA ALA A 360 15.59 8.02 9.69
C ALA A 360 15.30 8.46 11.14
N GLU A 361 14.33 9.34 11.27
CA GLU A 361 13.94 9.97 12.53
C GLU A 361 12.58 9.48 12.98
N PHE A 362 12.41 9.30 14.28
CA PHE A 362 11.15 8.90 14.89
C PHE A 362 10.96 9.56 16.25
N SER A 363 9.71 9.87 16.60
CA SER A 363 9.33 10.52 17.84
C SER A 363 8.45 9.69 18.77
N ASP A 364 8.04 8.50 18.33
CA ASP A 364 7.24 7.56 19.12
C ASP A 364 7.72 6.12 18.92
N GLU A 365 6.87 5.20 18.45
CA GLU A 365 7.28 3.85 18.06
C GLU A 365 7.88 3.84 16.64
N TYR A 366 8.90 3.00 16.43
CA TYR A 366 9.48 2.77 15.12
C TYR A 366 9.83 1.30 14.94
N TYR A 367 9.35 0.72 13.84
CA TYR A 367 9.58 -0.68 13.50
C TYR A 367 10.85 -0.84 12.68
N VAL A 368 11.60 -1.89 12.98
CA VAL A 368 12.87 -2.21 12.32
C VAL A 368 12.78 -3.63 11.81
N GLY A 369 12.78 -3.77 10.49
CA GLY A 369 12.74 -5.03 9.78
C GLY A 369 14.10 -5.51 9.32
N LEU A 370 14.26 -6.83 9.27
CA LEU A 370 15.43 -7.48 8.70
C LEU A 370 15.01 -8.77 7.98
N PRO A 371 14.67 -8.72 6.66
CA PRO A 371 14.52 -9.95 5.91
C PRO A 371 15.88 -10.64 5.82
N ALA A 372 15.88 -11.94 6.08
CA ALA A 372 17.09 -12.75 6.12
C ALA A 372 16.86 -14.13 5.52
N PHE A 373 17.81 -14.59 4.72
CA PHE A 373 17.74 -15.84 3.97
C PHE A 373 19.08 -16.56 3.95
N HIS A 374 19.03 -17.88 4.03
CA HIS A 374 20.17 -18.76 3.89
C HIS A 374 19.69 -20.11 3.34
N LYS A 375 20.53 -20.83 2.58
CA LYS A 375 20.14 -22.12 1.98
C LYS A 375 19.68 -23.18 3.00
N ASN A 376 20.20 -23.09 4.22
CA ASN A 376 19.85 -23.99 5.34
C ASN A 376 18.71 -23.45 6.20
N GLY A 377 18.04 -22.37 5.78
CA GLY A 377 17.10 -21.61 6.59
C GLY A 377 17.80 -20.72 7.63
N ILE A 378 17.02 -19.77 8.15
CA ILE A 378 17.40 -18.91 9.27
C ILE A 378 16.88 -19.54 10.56
N ASN A 379 17.74 -19.60 11.57
CA ASN A 379 17.38 -20.05 12.91
C ASN A 379 16.68 -18.93 13.69
N ARG A 380 17.25 -17.73 13.63
CA ARG A 380 16.75 -16.51 14.29
C ARG A 380 17.50 -15.28 13.80
N VAL A 381 16.93 -14.11 14.06
CA VAL A 381 17.63 -12.83 14.04
C VAL A 381 17.69 -12.28 15.46
N GLU A 382 18.84 -11.77 15.88
CA GLU A 382 18.99 -11.09 17.16
C GLU A 382 19.22 -9.60 16.95
N PHE A 383 18.45 -8.75 17.65
CA PHE A 383 18.53 -7.30 17.57
C PHE A 383 19.06 -6.71 18.88
N SER A 384 19.80 -5.60 18.81
CA SER A 384 20.22 -4.82 19.97
C SER A 384 20.28 -3.34 19.60
N VAL A 385 19.83 -2.47 20.51
CA VAL A 385 19.90 -1.01 20.35
C VAL A 385 20.83 -0.41 21.40
N ASP A 386 21.80 0.39 20.94
CA ASP A 386 22.85 1.02 21.75
C ASP A 386 23.55 0.05 22.74
N GLY A 387 23.82 -1.18 22.29
CA GLY A 387 24.48 -2.19 23.13
C GLY A 387 23.61 -2.73 24.28
N GLY A 388 22.29 -2.54 24.20
CA GLY A 388 21.34 -3.19 25.10
C GLY A 388 21.29 -4.71 24.92
N PRO A 389 20.49 -5.43 25.71
CA PRO A 389 20.34 -6.88 25.59
C PRO A 389 19.99 -7.31 24.16
N TRP A 390 20.63 -8.37 23.68
CA TRP A 390 20.28 -8.98 22.40
C TRP A 390 18.92 -9.68 22.52
N THR A 391 17.99 -9.29 21.67
CA THR A 391 16.61 -9.76 21.65
C THR A 391 16.42 -10.66 20.44
N SER A 392 16.05 -11.91 20.67
CA SER A 392 15.90 -12.91 19.62
C SER A 392 14.50 -12.91 19.01
N VAL A 393 14.45 -12.90 17.69
CA VAL A 393 13.26 -13.05 16.85
C VAL A 393 13.45 -14.32 16.02
N THR A 394 12.64 -15.34 16.26
CA THR A 394 12.80 -16.68 15.66
C THR A 394 11.93 -16.91 14.43
N ALA A 395 10.97 -16.04 14.18
CA ALA A 395 10.08 -16.11 13.03
C ALA A 395 9.91 -14.72 12.40
N MET A 396 9.63 -14.69 11.10
CA MET A 396 9.19 -13.47 10.44
C MET A 396 7.74 -13.18 10.80
N VAL A 397 7.39 -11.91 10.94
CA VAL A 397 6.03 -11.40 11.17
C VAL A 397 5.77 -10.24 10.21
N GLU A 398 4.50 -9.88 9.99
CA GLU A 398 4.19 -8.66 9.24
C GLU A 398 4.68 -7.43 10.00
N ASN A 399 5.41 -6.55 9.32
CA ASN A 399 5.93 -5.31 9.89
C ASN A 399 4.96 -4.15 9.64
N PRO A 400 4.24 -3.64 10.67
CA PRO A 400 3.27 -2.55 10.50
C PRO A 400 3.90 -1.27 9.94
N GLY A 401 5.19 -1.03 10.19
CA GLY A 401 5.93 0.13 9.67
C GLY A 401 6.21 0.08 8.16
N THR A 402 5.80 -0.99 7.48
CA THR A 402 5.99 -1.20 6.04
C THR A 402 4.68 -1.28 5.26
N CYS A 403 3.53 -1.13 5.91
CA CYS A 403 2.26 -1.16 5.22
C CYS A 403 2.14 0.08 4.31
N SER A 404 1.87 -0.12 3.03
CA SER A 404 1.70 0.96 2.06
C SER A 404 0.22 1.22 1.78
N SER A 405 -0.15 2.49 1.61
CA SER A 405 -1.42 2.90 1.03
C SER A 405 -1.48 2.57 -0.46
N GLN A 406 -2.64 2.09 -0.96
CA GLN A 406 -2.83 1.68 -2.36
C GLN A 406 -2.47 2.74 -3.41
N ASP A 407 -2.49 4.02 -3.03
CA ASP A 407 -2.22 5.15 -3.94
C ASP A 407 -0.80 5.14 -4.53
N MET A 408 0.16 4.56 -3.80
CA MET A 408 1.60 4.58 -4.14
C MET A 408 2.15 3.20 -4.54
N SER A 409 1.59 2.14 -3.94
CA SER A 409 1.95 0.76 -4.19
C SER A 409 0.67 -0.04 -4.40
N PRO A 410 0.52 -0.81 -5.49
CA PRO A 410 -0.64 -1.70 -5.66
C PRO A 410 -0.60 -2.87 -4.65
N VAL A 411 0.45 -2.99 -3.83
CA VAL A 411 0.57 -3.97 -2.76
C VAL A 411 0.24 -3.31 -1.44
N ALA A 412 -1.05 -3.26 -1.09
CA ALA A 412 -1.54 -2.87 0.23
C ALA A 412 -1.26 -3.96 1.27
N GLN A 413 -0.01 -4.37 1.39
CA GLN A 413 0.42 -5.38 2.34
C GLN A 413 1.72 -4.96 2.98
N CYS A 414 1.82 -5.30 4.25
CA CYS A 414 3.01 -5.13 5.05
C CYS A 414 4.02 -6.22 4.65
N VAL A 415 5.30 -5.90 4.73
CA VAL A 415 6.39 -6.84 4.49
C VAL A 415 6.47 -7.82 5.66
N THR A 416 6.57 -9.11 5.35
CA THR A 416 6.82 -10.16 6.36
C THR A 416 8.31 -10.38 6.53
N GLU A 417 8.84 -10.12 7.72
CA GLU A 417 10.28 -10.15 8.00
C GLU A 417 10.57 -10.32 9.49
N TYR A 418 11.83 -10.48 9.88
CA TYR A 418 12.18 -10.45 11.30
C TYR A 418 12.07 -9.02 11.79
N THR A 419 11.11 -8.75 12.67
CA THR A 419 10.79 -7.38 13.10
C THR A 419 11.01 -7.21 14.59
N ALA A 420 11.57 -6.07 14.96
CA ALA A 420 11.59 -5.56 16.33
C ALA A 420 11.16 -4.09 16.32
N LYS A 421 10.77 -3.53 17.46
CA LYS A 421 10.44 -2.10 17.58
C LYS A 421 11.28 -1.37 18.62
N VAL A 422 11.51 -0.09 18.41
CA VAL A 422 12.10 0.85 19.37
C VAL A 422 11.06 1.91 19.70
N ARG A 423 11.13 2.47 20.91
CA ARG A 423 10.23 3.56 21.34
C ARG A 423 11.04 4.75 21.81
N ALA A 424 10.67 5.95 21.37
CA ALA A 424 11.33 7.17 21.78
C ALA A 424 11.24 7.39 23.30
N ALA A 425 10.16 6.92 23.93
CA ALA A 425 9.96 6.96 25.38
C ALA A 425 11.06 6.22 26.18
N ASP A 426 11.67 5.17 25.61
CA ASP A 426 12.69 4.35 26.28
C ASP A 426 14.08 5.04 26.33
N PHE A 427 14.24 6.20 25.68
CA PHE A 427 15.47 6.99 25.70
C PHE A 427 15.33 8.21 26.60
N ALA A 428 16.41 8.60 27.29
CA ALA A 428 16.36 9.73 28.22
C ALA A 428 16.26 11.11 27.51
N GLN A 429 16.83 11.22 26.31
CA GLN A 429 16.90 12.46 25.52
C GLN A 429 16.97 12.10 24.04
N SER A 430 16.74 13.07 23.16
CA SER A 430 17.01 12.86 21.73
C SER A 430 18.47 12.58 21.48
N LYS A 431 18.73 11.62 20.59
CA LYS A 431 20.08 11.24 20.17
C LYS A 431 20.03 10.37 18.93
N GLN A 432 21.18 10.28 18.26
CA GLN A 432 21.43 9.20 17.32
C GLN A 432 21.60 7.89 18.09
N ILE A 433 20.95 6.83 17.62
CA ILE A 433 21.05 5.47 18.15
C ILE A 433 21.68 4.57 17.08
N GLU A 434 22.35 3.51 17.52
CA GLU A 434 22.78 2.41 16.64
C GLU A 434 21.94 1.17 16.94
N ILE A 435 21.36 0.59 15.90
CA ILE A 435 20.72 -0.71 15.96
C ILE A 435 21.63 -1.70 15.26
N ARG A 436 21.90 -2.83 15.92
CA ARG A 436 22.60 -3.96 15.34
C ARG A 436 21.67 -5.15 15.25
N ALA A 437 21.84 -5.92 14.18
CA ALA A 437 21.14 -7.17 14.01
C ALA A 437 22.11 -8.26 13.55
N VAL A 438 21.94 -9.48 14.06
CA VAL A 438 22.67 -10.66 13.60
C VAL A 438 21.67 -11.69 13.10
N ALA A 439 21.76 -12.02 11.81
CA ALA A 439 21.00 -13.11 11.22
C ALA A 439 21.78 -14.42 11.36
N TYR A 440 21.24 -15.37 12.12
CA TYR A 440 21.85 -16.68 12.39
C TYR A 440 21.22 -17.76 11.50
N PRO A 441 21.98 -18.40 10.59
CA PRO A 441 21.46 -19.53 9.82
C PRO A 441 21.46 -20.81 10.68
N ASN A 442 20.67 -21.81 10.29
CA ASN A 442 20.73 -23.12 10.97
C ASN A 442 22.11 -23.80 10.82
N ALA A 443 22.79 -23.55 9.70
CA ALA A 443 24.20 -23.87 9.47
C ALA A 443 24.75 -22.90 8.42
N GLY A 444 25.92 -22.32 8.61
CA GLY A 444 26.49 -21.26 7.78
C GLY A 444 27.20 -20.19 8.62
N LYS A 445 27.58 -19.10 7.98
CA LYS A 445 28.11 -17.88 8.62
C LYS A 445 26.98 -16.91 8.95
N PRO A 446 26.81 -16.53 10.23
CA PRO A 446 25.94 -15.43 10.61
C PRO A 446 26.35 -14.12 9.94
N ARG A 447 25.39 -13.21 9.70
CA ARG A 447 25.67 -11.86 9.19
C ARG A 447 25.31 -10.83 10.25
N LEU A 448 26.30 -10.03 10.68
CA LEU A 448 26.11 -8.85 11.53
C LEU A 448 25.91 -7.61 10.65
N LEU A 449 24.89 -6.83 10.96
CA LEU A 449 24.54 -5.57 10.29
C LEU A 449 24.37 -4.47 11.33
N SER A 450 24.56 -3.22 10.92
CA SER A 450 24.18 -2.07 11.73
C SER A 450 23.51 -0.99 10.90
N VAL A 451 22.60 -0.25 11.55
CA VAL A 451 21.96 0.94 11.01
C VAL A 451 21.88 1.99 12.11
N LYS A 452 22.00 3.25 11.73
CA LYS A 452 21.85 4.38 12.65
C LYS A 452 20.49 5.00 12.44
N LEU A 453 19.78 5.35 13.51
CA LEU A 453 18.52 6.09 13.48
C LEU A 453 18.63 7.31 14.42
N ASN A 454 17.68 8.23 14.35
CA ASN A 454 17.61 9.37 15.25
C ASN A 454 16.31 9.31 16.07
N VAL A 455 16.46 9.29 17.39
CA VAL A 455 15.32 9.46 18.31
C VAL A 455 15.11 10.95 18.50
N ASP A 456 13.88 11.42 18.32
CA ASP A 456 13.46 12.78 18.60
C ASP A 456 12.36 12.83 19.67
N LYS A 457 12.70 13.33 20.86
CA LYS A 457 11.77 13.56 21.98
C LYS A 457 11.22 14.99 22.02
N GLY A 458 11.40 15.76 20.94
CA GLY A 458 10.99 17.17 20.85
C GLY A 458 11.97 18.16 21.50
N ASP A 459 13.12 17.70 21.99
CA ASP A 459 14.21 18.52 22.54
C ASP A 459 15.28 18.91 21.50
N LEU A 460 15.16 18.45 20.25
CA LEU A 460 16.04 18.88 19.16
C LEU A 460 15.52 20.12 18.42
N PRO A 461 16.41 20.93 17.81
CA PRO A 461 16.00 21.98 16.90
C PRO A 461 15.24 21.42 15.69
N HIS A 462 14.07 21.99 15.42
CA HIS A 462 13.23 21.73 14.25
C HIS A 462 12.82 23.05 13.61
N ARG A 463 13.72 23.64 12.82
CA ARG A 463 13.39 24.87 12.09
C ARG A 463 12.65 24.53 10.81
N VAL A 464 11.49 25.16 10.67
CA VAL A 464 10.62 25.03 9.50
C VAL A 464 10.67 26.32 8.69
N LYS A 465 10.81 26.19 7.37
CA LYS A 465 10.60 27.29 6.42
C LYS A 465 9.67 26.86 5.29
N TYR A 466 8.94 27.82 4.75
CA TYR A 466 8.05 27.62 3.60
C TYR A 466 8.67 28.19 2.33
N VAL A 467 8.46 27.53 1.20
CA VAL A 467 8.87 27.96 -0.14
C VAL A 467 7.64 27.97 -1.04
N SER A 468 7.52 29.00 -1.87
CA SER A 468 6.42 29.16 -2.82
C SER A 468 6.94 29.70 -4.16
N PRO A 469 6.35 29.32 -5.31
CA PRO A 469 6.74 29.87 -6.60
C PRO A 469 6.52 31.38 -6.73
N SER A 470 5.75 31.99 -5.82
CA SER A 470 5.54 33.45 -5.73
C SER A 470 6.23 34.09 -4.52
N GLY A 471 7.10 33.34 -3.82
CA GLY A 471 7.81 33.82 -2.64
C GLY A 471 8.90 34.86 -2.93
N THR A 472 9.72 35.16 -1.92
CA THR A 472 10.85 36.11 -2.04
C THR A 472 12.18 35.47 -1.65
N ASN A 473 13.32 35.94 -2.16
CA ASN A 473 14.64 35.51 -1.68
C ASN A 473 15.24 36.50 -0.67
N SER A 474 14.42 37.05 0.22
CA SER A 474 14.91 37.93 1.29
C SER A 474 15.56 37.12 2.42
N SER A 475 16.48 37.72 3.17
CA SER A 475 17.11 37.08 4.33
C SER A 475 16.13 36.78 5.49
N SER A 476 14.90 37.29 5.42
CA SER A 476 13.85 37.07 6.42
C SER A 476 12.68 36.22 5.91
N CYS A 477 12.76 35.67 4.69
CA CYS A 477 11.69 34.83 4.14
C CYS A 477 11.54 33.49 4.88
N GLY A 478 10.40 32.85 4.65
CA GLY A 478 10.13 31.45 4.98
C GLY A 478 9.10 31.23 6.08
N ALA A 479 8.39 32.27 6.52
CA ALA A 479 7.10 32.09 7.18
C ALA A 479 6.06 31.60 6.16
N SER A 480 5.01 30.89 6.59
CA SER A 480 3.94 30.44 5.67
C SER A 480 3.23 31.62 4.98
N SER A 481 3.09 32.75 5.69
CA SER A 481 2.53 34.01 5.15
C SER A 481 3.52 34.84 4.31
N SER A 482 4.82 34.51 4.35
CA SER A 482 5.87 35.19 3.60
C SER A 482 6.95 34.17 3.19
N PRO A 483 6.62 33.26 2.25
CA PRO A 483 7.47 32.14 1.90
C PRO A 483 8.72 32.58 1.14
N CYS A 484 9.76 31.76 1.20
CA CYS A 484 10.94 31.90 0.36
C CYS A 484 10.61 31.57 -1.10
N TYR A 485 11.35 32.16 -2.05
CA TYR A 485 11.22 31.81 -3.47
C TYR A 485 12.01 30.53 -3.82
N THR A 486 13.12 30.27 -3.13
CA THR A 486 13.97 29.09 -3.38
C THR A 486 14.19 28.23 -2.14
N ILE A 487 14.36 26.93 -2.37
CA ILE A 487 14.77 25.95 -1.35
C ILE A 487 16.12 26.35 -0.75
N THR A 488 17.10 26.72 -1.58
CA THR A 488 18.43 27.15 -1.13
C THR A 488 18.36 28.33 -0.17
N GLN A 489 17.51 29.33 -0.44
CA GLN A 489 17.35 30.46 0.48
C GLN A 489 16.70 30.03 1.80
N ALA A 490 15.69 29.16 1.75
CA ALA A 490 15.06 28.62 2.96
C ALA A 490 16.09 27.86 3.83
N LEU A 491 16.92 27.01 3.22
CA LEU A 491 18.01 26.32 3.91
C LEU A 491 19.05 27.28 4.50
N ASN A 492 19.49 28.30 3.75
CA ASN A 492 20.39 29.33 4.27
C ASN A 492 19.81 30.04 5.50
N ASN A 493 18.52 30.39 5.47
CA ASN A 493 17.85 31.04 6.61
C ASN A 493 17.82 30.10 7.82
N ILE A 494 17.47 28.83 7.63
CA ILE A 494 17.50 27.84 8.72
C ILE A 494 18.91 27.70 9.30
N GLN A 495 19.93 27.53 8.45
CA GLN A 495 21.30 27.38 8.89
C GLN A 495 21.79 28.61 9.66
N SER A 496 21.39 29.82 9.27
CA SER A 496 21.71 31.04 10.01
C SER A 496 21.03 31.12 11.37
N GLU A 497 19.84 30.53 11.51
CA GLU A 497 19.03 30.57 12.74
C GLU A 497 19.40 29.49 13.75
N GLN A 498 19.79 28.28 13.31
CA GLN A 498 20.12 27.16 14.20
C GLN A 498 21.59 26.68 14.12
N GLY A 499 22.41 27.25 13.23
CA GLY A 499 23.83 26.91 13.05
C GLY A 499 24.12 25.59 12.31
N SER A 500 23.11 24.74 12.11
CA SER A 500 23.18 23.45 11.43
C SER A 500 21.96 23.27 10.51
N LEU A 501 21.94 22.25 9.67
CA LEU A 501 20.75 21.82 8.93
C LEU A 501 20.14 20.52 9.46
N ASP A 502 20.73 19.91 10.49
CA ASP A 502 20.19 18.69 11.11
C ASP A 502 18.73 18.89 11.53
N GLY A 503 17.81 18.08 10.98
CA GLY A 503 16.38 18.16 11.28
C GLY A 503 15.63 19.35 10.66
N ALA A 504 16.28 20.10 9.77
CA ALA A 504 15.63 21.21 9.07
C ALA A 504 14.47 20.69 8.20
N THR A 505 13.35 21.40 8.18
CA THR A 505 12.23 21.12 7.30
C THR A 505 11.94 22.32 6.39
N VAL A 506 11.86 22.07 5.09
CA VAL A 506 11.43 23.02 4.07
C VAL A 506 10.11 22.51 3.47
N TYR A 507 9.02 23.23 3.73
CA TYR A 507 7.72 22.96 3.15
C TYR A 507 7.52 23.71 1.85
N LEU A 508 7.04 23.02 0.83
CA LEU A 508 6.76 23.55 -0.49
C LEU A 508 5.25 23.74 -0.64
N THR A 509 4.79 24.96 -0.94
CA THR A 509 3.38 25.20 -1.30
C THR A 509 3.07 24.56 -2.66
N ALA A 510 1.80 24.47 -3.04
CA ALA A 510 1.43 24.06 -4.40
C ALA A 510 2.13 24.91 -5.47
N GLY A 511 2.47 24.27 -6.59
CA GLY A 511 3.09 24.82 -7.78
C GLY A 511 4.45 24.19 -8.12
N THR A 512 5.10 24.77 -9.12
CA THR A 512 6.39 24.29 -9.63
C THR A 512 7.56 25.04 -8.97
N HIS A 513 8.44 24.30 -8.31
CA HIS A 513 9.61 24.79 -7.61
C HIS A 513 10.88 24.45 -8.39
N GLN A 514 11.82 25.39 -8.44
CA GLN A 514 13.12 25.14 -9.05
C GLN A 514 14.04 24.40 -8.07
N LEU A 515 14.44 23.19 -8.43
CA LEU A 515 15.47 22.41 -7.78
C LEU A 515 16.82 22.74 -8.44
N THR A 516 17.57 23.61 -7.79
CA THR A 516 18.93 23.99 -8.22
C THR A 516 19.98 23.16 -7.49
N THR A 517 21.25 23.30 -7.89
CA THR A 517 22.36 22.77 -7.10
C THR A 517 22.32 23.29 -5.66
N MET A 518 22.43 22.38 -4.70
CA MET A 518 22.48 22.63 -3.27
C MET A 518 23.77 22.05 -2.71
N THR A 519 24.44 22.82 -1.85
CA THR A 519 25.67 22.37 -1.19
C THR A 519 25.63 22.78 0.27
N PHE A 520 25.38 21.81 1.14
CA PHE A 520 25.30 22.01 2.58
C PHE A 520 25.82 20.78 3.33
N THR A 521 26.25 20.96 4.57
CA THR A 521 26.68 19.85 5.42
C THR A 521 25.64 19.61 6.52
N THR A 522 25.33 18.34 6.74
CA THR A 522 24.52 17.84 7.86
C THR A 522 25.33 16.80 8.60
N ASN A 523 25.22 16.75 9.92
CA ASN A 523 26.00 15.84 10.74
C ASN A 523 25.27 14.52 10.95
N ASN A 524 24.06 14.55 11.53
CA ASN A 524 23.42 13.35 12.06
C ASN A 524 21.98 13.12 11.61
N ARG A 525 21.26 14.17 11.16
CA ARG A 525 19.83 14.10 10.85
C ARG A 525 19.53 14.52 9.42
N LEU A 526 18.49 13.93 8.84
CA LEU A 526 18.02 14.26 7.50
C LEU A 526 17.48 15.69 7.45
N VAL A 527 17.79 16.40 6.37
CA VAL A 527 17.08 17.62 5.95
C VAL A 527 15.86 17.18 5.16
N ARG A 528 14.66 17.61 5.57
CA ARG A 528 13.40 17.27 4.90
C ARG A 528 12.97 18.40 3.96
N ILE A 529 12.78 18.07 2.69
CA ILE A 529 12.11 18.93 1.70
C ILE A 529 10.79 18.24 1.33
N ALA A 530 9.66 18.82 1.70
CA ALA A 530 8.37 18.15 1.59
C ALA A 530 7.28 19.08 1.06
N ALA A 531 6.20 18.52 0.49
CA ALA A 531 4.97 19.30 0.32
C ALA A 531 4.49 19.84 1.68
N ALA A 532 3.95 21.06 1.67
CA ALA A 532 3.37 21.66 2.87
C ALA A 532 2.18 20.82 3.38
N PRO A 533 1.85 20.85 4.69
CA PRO A 533 0.69 20.17 5.22
C PRO A 533 -0.60 20.52 4.44
N GLY A 534 -1.38 19.50 4.08
CA GLY A 534 -2.61 19.65 3.27
C GLY A 534 -2.39 19.85 1.77
N VAL A 535 -1.13 19.88 1.30
CA VAL A 535 -0.80 20.00 -0.12
C VAL A 535 -0.50 18.62 -0.70
N SER A 536 -1.18 18.26 -1.79
CA SER A 536 -1.00 16.95 -2.43
C SER A 536 0.32 16.86 -3.19
N ARG A 537 0.89 15.65 -3.26
CA ARG A 537 2.10 15.34 -4.03
C ARG A 537 2.10 15.90 -5.44
N SER A 538 1.01 15.64 -6.18
CA SER A 538 0.86 16.02 -7.59
C SER A 538 0.83 17.52 -7.81
N SER A 539 0.49 18.30 -6.78
CA SER A 539 0.47 19.76 -6.83
C SER A 539 1.84 20.40 -6.55
N VAL A 540 2.84 19.64 -6.07
CA VAL A 540 4.20 20.15 -5.79
C VAL A 540 5.19 19.52 -6.74
N ILE A 541 5.59 20.29 -7.76
CA ILE A 541 6.48 19.80 -8.82
C ILE A 541 7.87 20.39 -8.61
N LEU A 542 8.84 19.53 -8.32
CA LEU A 542 10.26 19.89 -8.35
C LEU A 542 10.77 19.74 -9.78
N SER A 543 11.24 20.85 -10.34
CA SER A 543 11.80 20.91 -11.70
C SER A 543 13.21 21.47 -11.68
N GLY A 544 14.10 20.98 -12.53
CA GLY A 544 15.49 21.42 -12.57
C GLY A 544 16.24 20.74 -13.71
N SER A 545 17.47 21.18 -13.99
CA SER A 545 18.32 20.58 -15.02
C SER A 545 19.64 20.13 -14.39
N ASN A 546 19.85 18.81 -14.28
CA ASN A 546 21.02 18.17 -13.66
C ASN A 546 21.46 18.80 -12.32
N PRO A 547 20.56 18.93 -11.32
CA PRO A 547 20.94 19.52 -10.03
C PRO A 547 21.98 18.64 -9.32
N SER A 548 22.95 19.28 -8.67
CA SER A 548 23.80 18.59 -7.70
C SER A 548 23.23 18.72 -6.28
N LEU A 549 22.89 17.60 -5.65
CA LEU A 549 22.25 17.52 -4.33
C LEU A 549 23.30 17.23 -3.25
N ASN A 550 24.29 18.11 -3.09
CA ASN A 550 25.41 17.93 -2.15
C ASN A 550 25.00 18.27 -0.71
N ILE A 551 24.04 17.51 -0.16
CA ILE A 551 23.61 17.56 1.23
C ILE A 551 23.80 16.16 1.81
N SER A 552 24.57 16.04 2.90
CA SER A 552 24.99 14.72 3.41
C SER A 552 23.83 13.81 3.82
N LYS A 553 22.73 14.36 4.34
CA LYS A 553 21.54 13.59 4.73
C LYS A 553 20.32 14.36 4.24
N LEU A 554 19.69 13.86 3.19
CA LEU A 554 18.61 14.55 2.50
C LEU A 554 17.40 13.65 2.34
N LYS A 555 16.22 14.20 2.61
CA LYS A 555 14.94 13.55 2.42
C LYS A 555 14.04 14.42 1.57
N PHE A 556 13.44 13.81 0.55
CA PHE A 556 12.29 14.38 -0.16
C PHE A 556 11.04 13.60 0.21
N GLU A 557 9.95 14.32 0.45
CA GLU A 557 8.72 13.68 0.89
C GLU A 557 7.47 14.26 0.25
N ASN A 558 6.61 13.39 -0.28
CA ASN A 558 5.30 13.76 -0.80
C ASN A 558 5.38 14.84 -1.90
N VAL A 559 6.29 14.68 -2.86
CA VAL A 559 6.51 15.62 -3.98
C VAL A 559 6.62 14.89 -5.32
N THR A 560 6.35 15.59 -6.43
CA THR A 560 6.64 15.08 -7.78
C THR A 560 7.98 15.64 -8.27
N TRP A 561 8.88 14.75 -8.66
CA TRP A 561 10.15 15.04 -9.32
C TRP A 561 10.00 14.99 -10.83
N ARG A 562 10.21 16.13 -11.49
CA ARG A 562 10.28 16.25 -12.95
C ARG A 562 11.57 16.97 -13.34
N ILE A 563 12.68 16.26 -13.21
CA ILE A 563 14.02 16.79 -13.40
C ILE A 563 14.53 16.39 -14.78
N ASN A 564 15.11 17.36 -15.49
CA ASN A 564 15.80 17.16 -16.74
C ASN A 564 17.21 16.64 -16.46
N GLY A 565 17.42 15.34 -16.62
CA GLY A 565 18.70 14.64 -16.44
C GLY A 565 18.92 14.10 -15.03
N ALA A 566 20.13 13.58 -14.77
CA ALA A 566 20.46 12.92 -13.52
C ALA A 566 20.61 13.93 -12.37
N ALA A 567 19.98 13.64 -11.23
CA ALA A 567 20.41 14.25 -9.97
C ALA A 567 21.77 13.65 -9.56
N THR A 568 22.72 14.53 -9.27
CA THR A 568 24.12 14.13 -8.99
C THR A 568 24.53 14.52 -7.58
N THR A 569 25.51 13.81 -7.02
CA THR A 569 26.25 14.25 -5.84
C THR A 569 27.73 14.29 -6.15
N SER A 570 28.47 15.11 -5.40
CA SER A 570 29.91 15.19 -5.45
C SER A 570 30.52 14.06 -4.60
N PRO A 571 31.49 13.29 -5.13
CA PRO A 571 32.19 12.22 -4.42
C PRO A 571 33.08 12.70 -3.25
N ALA A 572 33.14 13.99 -2.98
CA ALA A 572 34.05 14.55 -1.98
C ALA A 572 33.75 14.12 -0.53
N TYR A 573 32.59 13.49 -0.25
CA TYR A 573 32.22 13.13 1.12
C TYR A 573 31.61 11.72 1.22
N ALA A 574 32.26 10.88 2.03
CA ALA A 574 31.69 9.64 2.55
C ALA A 574 30.45 9.94 3.42
N GLY A 575 29.52 9.00 3.50
CA GLY A 575 28.31 9.05 4.35
C GLY A 575 27.11 9.86 3.83
N HIS A 576 26.95 10.00 2.51
CA HIS A 576 25.74 10.61 1.92
C HIS A 576 24.55 9.65 1.94
N VAL A 577 23.38 10.12 2.41
CA VAL A 577 22.12 9.37 2.40
C VAL A 577 21.02 10.21 1.76
N LEU A 578 20.31 9.60 0.80
CA LEU A 578 19.10 10.16 0.18
C LEU A 578 17.90 9.28 0.51
N GLU A 579 16.85 9.86 1.08
CA GLU A 579 15.54 9.25 1.18
C GLU A 579 14.59 9.94 0.21
N LEU A 580 13.92 9.15 -0.62
CA LEU A 580 12.76 9.54 -1.39
C LEU A 580 11.57 8.81 -0.79
N ASN A 581 10.63 9.54 -0.22
CA ASN A 581 9.48 8.98 0.48
C ASN A 581 8.18 9.53 -0.13
N LYS A 582 7.33 8.68 -0.68
CA LYS A 582 6.11 9.14 -1.40
C LYS A 582 6.44 10.12 -2.53
N VAL A 583 7.55 9.90 -3.22
CA VAL A 583 7.99 10.73 -4.35
C VAL A 583 7.51 10.11 -5.66
N HIS A 584 6.97 10.93 -6.56
CA HIS A 584 6.71 10.54 -7.94
C HIS A 584 7.83 11.04 -8.85
N MET A 585 8.68 10.16 -9.34
CA MET A 585 9.72 10.46 -10.31
C MET A 585 9.13 10.30 -11.72
N LEU A 586 8.74 11.41 -12.32
CA LEU A 586 7.99 11.47 -13.58
C LEU A 586 8.89 11.96 -14.72
N GLY A 587 9.22 11.05 -15.64
CA GLY A 587 10.04 11.37 -16.79
C GLY A 587 9.25 12.03 -17.92
N ASP A 588 9.93 12.27 -19.05
CA ASP A 588 9.32 12.87 -20.25
C ASP A 588 8.75 11.83 -21.24
N GLY A 589 8.85 10.54 -20.91
CA GLY A 589 8.35 9.41 -21.67
C GLY A 589 9.38 8.26 -21.79
N GLN A 590 8.86 7.03 -21.91
CA GLN A 590 9.67 5.81 -21.98
C GLN A 590 10.47 5.62 -23.29
N HIS A 591 10.14 6.35 -24.35
CA HIS A 591 10.79 6.23 -25.68
C HIS A 591 11.42 7.53 -26.16
N VAL A 592 11.66 8.48 -25.25
CA VAL A 592 12.25 9.77 -25.62
C VAL A 592 13.72 9.56 -26.00
N GLY A 593 14.08 9.88 -27.25
CA GLY A 593 15.47 9.87 -27.75
C GLY A 593 16.40 10.81 -26.95
N SER A 594 17.67 10.95 -27.36
CA SER A 594 18.77 11.67 -26.68
C SER A 594 18.47 13.13 -26.24
N GLY A 595 17.58 13.30 -25.28
CA GLY A 595 17.10 14.52 -24.65
C GLY A 595 17.17 14.42 -23.13
N PRO A 596 16.66 15.40 -22.38
CA PRO A 596 16.83 15.52 -20.93
C PRO A 596 16.37 14.28 -20.11
N GLY A 597 15.44 13.45 -20.61
CA GLY A 597 15.08 12.17 -20.02
C GLY A 597 16.07 11.01 -20.28
N SER A 598 17.22 11.26 -20.92
CA SER A 598 18.16 10.21 -21.36
C SER A 598 19.19 9.80 -20.33
N TYR A 599 19.09 10.27 -19.10
CA TYR A 599 20.00 9.93 -18.02
C TYR A 599 19.23 9.23 -16.90
N PRO A 600 19.88 8.31 -16.17
CA PRO A 600 19.28 7.74 -14.97
C PRO A 600 18.96 8.85 -13.98
N TRP A 601 17.86 8.69 -13.24
CA TRP A 601 17.41 9.69 -12.27
C TRP A 601 18.45 10.04 -11.21
N LEU A 602 19.27 9.06 -10.88
CA LEU A 602 20.41 9.16 -9.96
C LEU A 602 21.66 8.72 -10.72
N SER A 603 22.75 9.45 -10.58
CA SER A 603 23.98 9.12 -11.31
C SER A 603 24.63 7.80 -10.84
N PRO A 604 25.05 6.91 -11.76
CA PRO A 604 25.80 5.68 -11.45
C PRO A 604 27.25 5.96 -11.03
N SER A 605 27.77 7.17 -11.23
CA SER A 605 29.20 7.43 -11.07
C SER A 605 29.65 7.55 -9.61
N PHE A 606 28.75 7.53 -8.63
CA PHE A 606 29.07 7.93 -7.26
C PHE A 606 28.38 7.04 -6.22
N PRO A 607 29.15 6.30 -5.39
CA PRO A 607 28.59 5.55 -4.29
C PRO A 607 28.11 6.55 -3.22
N TRP A 608 26.80 6.72 -3.14
CA TRP A 608 26.20 7.14 -1.89
C TRP A 608 26.57 6.07 -0.85
N ASP A 609 27.35 6.42 0.17
CA ASP A 609 27.62 5.55 1.32
C ASP A 609 26.30 5.35 2.10
N GLY A 610 25.51 4.38 1.65
CA GLY A 610 24.12 4.17 2.07
C GLY A 610 23.08 4.28 0.95
N GLY A 611 23.48 4.51 -0.32
CA GLY A 611 22.60 4.59 -1.51
C GLY A 611 21.47 5.61 -1.41
N ALA A 612 20.56 5.53 -2.39
CA ALA A 612 19.25 6.17 -2.29
C ALA A 612 18.21 5.15 -1.82
N SER A 613 17.40 5.53 -0.83
CA SER A 613 16.26 4.75 -0.36
C SER A 613 14.98 5.30 -0.98
N LEU A 614 14.25 4.46 -1.72
CA LEU A 614 12.95 4.77 -2.31
C LEU A 614 11.88 4.06 -1.50
N ILE A 615 11.06 4.82 -0.77
CA ILE A 615 10.02 4.30 0.12
C ILE A 615 8.68 4.80 -0.39
N ASP A 616 7.75 3.88 -0.69
CA ASP A 616 6.41 4.21 -1.19
C ASP A 616 6.45 5.14 -2.42
N CYS A 617 7.39 4.89 -3.35
CA CYS A 617 7.62 5.76 -4.51
C CYS A 617 6.93 5.25 -5.77
N LEU A 618 6.67 6.17 -6.70
CA LEU A 618 6.30 5.87 -8.07
C LEU A 618 7.38 6.40 -9.01
N VAL A 619 7.91 5.55 -9.89
CA VAL A 619 8.79 5.96 -10.98
C VAL A 619 8.07 5.66 -12.28
N SER A 620 7.83 6.67 -13.11
CA SER A 620 7.09 6.45 -14.35
C SER A 620 7.58 7.27 -15.54
N ASP A 621 7.29 6.75 -16.73
CA ASP A 621 7.45 7.48 -18.00
C ASP A 621 8.88 7.95 -18.23
N ALA A 622 9.86 7.10 -17.98
CA ALA A 622 11.26 7.47 -18.05
C ALA A 622 12.05 6.57 -19.00
N LYS A 623 13.10 7.11 -19.60
CA LYS A 623 14.05 6.27 -20.32
C LYS A 623 14.69 5.27 -19.36
N PHE A 624 15.29 5.76 -18.28
CA PHE A 624 15.98 4.96 -17.27
C PHE A 624 15.23 4.98 -15.94
N GLY A 625 15.25 3.87 -15.22
CA GLY A 625 14.79 3.83 -13.84
C GLY A 625 15.87 4.26 -12.83
N PRO A 626 15.66 3.98 -11.53
CA PRO A 626 16.60 4.32 -10.48
C PRO A 626 17.92 3.55 -10.59
N THR A 627 18.99 4.17 -10.10
CA THR A 627 20.35 3.60 -10.11
C THR A 627 20.94 3.68 -8.70
N MET A 628 21.67 2.64 -8.29
CA MET A 628 22.30 2.52 -6.97
C MET A 628 21.33 2.68 -5.79
N SER A 629 20.12 2.12 -5.93
CA SER A 629 19.15 2.07 -4.84
C SER A 629 19.68 1.18 -3.72
N TYR A 630 19.91 1.78 -2.55
CA TYR A 630 20.22 1.03 -1.34
C TYR A 630 19.03 0.16 -0.94
N LEU A 631 17.85 0.77 -1.01
CA LEU A 631 16.58 0.17 -0.70
C LEU A 631 15.53 0.76 -1.66
N ALA A 632 14.75 -0.08 -2.30
CA ALA A 632 13.45 0.30 -2.83
C ALA A 632 12.42 -0.57 -2.12
N ARG A 633 11.52 0.06 -1.35
CA ARG A 633 10.45 -0.62 -0.61
C ARG A 633 9.10 -0.06 -1.02
N ASN A 634 8.13 -0.93 -1.27
CA ASN A 634 6.78 -0.54 -1.69
C ASN A 634 6.77 0.42 -2.88
N THR A 635 7.70 0.22 -3.82
CA THR A 635 7.93 1.15 -4.93
C THR A 635 7.37 0.54 -6.21
N ARG A 636 6.60 1.34 -6.95
CA ARG A 636 6.16 0.98 -8.31
C ARG A 636 7.04 1.65 -9.35
N VAL A 637 7.45 0.89 -10.35
CA VAL A 637 8.20 1.38 -11.51
C VAL A 637 7.46 0.96 -12.77
N GLU A 638 7.06 1.93 -13.58
CA GLU A 638 6.24 1.64 -14.76
C GLU A 638 6.65 2.46 -15.97
N ARG A 639 6.41 1.91 -17.17
CA ARG A 639 6.68 2.59 -18.44
C ARG A 639 8.14 3.07 -18.53
N ILE A 640 9.06 2.11 -18.49
CA ILE A 640 10.50 2.35 -18.56
C ILE A 640 11.07 1.83 -19.88
N GLY A 641 11.93 2.64 -20.51
CA GLY A 641 12.53 2.35 -21.82
C GLY A 641 13.77 1.47 -21.79
N GLU A 642 14.67 1.70 -20.84
CA GLU A 642 16.01 1.13 -20.73
C GLU A 642 16.32 0.98 -19.24
N ASP A 643 16.91 -0.14 -18.82
CA ASP A 643 17.36 -0.46 -17.46
C ASP A 643 16.50 0.08 -16.29
N VAL A 644 15.60 -0.75 -15.77
CA VAL A 644 14.70 -0.39 -14.67
C VAL A 644 15.47 -0.14 -13.38
N PHE A 645 16.33 -1.07 -12.98
CA PHE A 645 17.21 -0.89 -11.83
C PHE A 645 18.65 -1.19 -12.22
N ARG A 646 19.55 -0.28 -11.88
CA ARG A 646 21.00 -0.48 -12.05
C ARG A 646 21.68 -0.56 -10.71
N TYR A 647 22.38 -1.65 -10.44
CA TYR A 647 23.07 -1.92 -9.17
C TYR A 647 22.17 -1.82 -7.90
N PRO A 648 20.92 -2.34 -7.89
CA PRO A 648 20.09 -2.28 -6.69
C PRO A 648 20.63 -3.22 -5.62
N THR A 649 20.60 -2.80 -4.36
CA THR A 649 21.04 -3.66 -3.26
C THR A 649 19.90 -4.27 -2.44
N ALA A 650 18.74 -3.62 -2.37
CA ALA A 650 17.52 -4.20 -1.81
C ALA A 650 16.30 -3.73 -2.60
N LEU A 651 15.49 -4.67 -3.08
CA LEU A 651 14.19 -4.44 -3.69
C LEU A 651 13.19 -5.26 -2.86
N ILE A 652 12.33 -4.59 -2.09
CA ILE A 652 11.41 -5.23 -1.15
C ILE A 652 9.99 -4.79 -1.51
N ASN A 653 9.11 -5.73 -1.85
CA ASN A 653 7.73 -5.42 -2.24
C ASN A 653 7.68 -4.36 -3.37
N VAL A 654 8.37 -4.64 -4.48
CA VAL A 654 8.53 -3.71 -5.61
C VAL A 654 7.71 -4.23 -6.78
N VAL A 655 6.94 -3.36 -7.41
CA VAL A 655 6.17 -3.70 -8.60
C VAL A 655 6.77 -3.03 -9.82
N VAL A 656 6.97 -3.81 -10.87
CA VAL A 656 7.45 -3.33 -12.16
C VAL A 656 6.48 -3.75 -13.24
N ASP A 657 6.04 -2.79 -14.04
CA ASP A 657 5.21 -3.08 -15.22
C ASP A 657 5.62 -2.24 -16.44
N THR A 658 5.22 -2.71 -17.62
CA THR A 658 5.39 -1.97 -18.88
C THR A 658 6.86 -1.56 -19.14
N VAL A 659 7.77 -2.54 -19.14
CA VAL A 659 9.19 -2.29 -19.45
C VAL A 659 9.42 -2.60 -20.91
N HIS A 660 9.61 -1.57 -21.72
CA HIS A 660 9.61 -1.73 -23.17
C HIS A 660 10.58 -0.75 -23.84
N PRO A 661 11.62 -1.20 -24.56
CA PRO A 661 12.50 -0.31 -25.29
C PRO A 661 11.82 0.33 -26.51
N GLY A 662 10.77 -0.29 -27.03
CA GLY A 662 10.06 0.20 -28.22
C GLY A 662 10.81 -0.14 -29.49
N SER A 663 10.72 0.72 -30.49
CA SER A 663 11.52 0.64 -31.71
C SER A 663 12.88 1.34 -31.58
N THR A 664 13.30 1.72 -30.38
CA THR A 664 14.51 2.51 -30.14
C THR A 664 15.80 1.73 -30.35
N GLY A 665 15.73 0.39 -30.28
CA GLY A 665 16.89 -0.49 -30.31
C GLY A 665 17.71 -0.48 -29.02
N TRP A 666 17.22 0.14 -27.95
CA TRP A 666 17.89 0.13 -26.65
C TRP A 666 17.92 -1.27 -26.03
N HIS A 667 18.95 -1.49 -25.23
CA HIS A 667 19.15 -2.71 -24.48
C HIS A 667 18.50 -2.52 -23.10
N SER A 668 17.36 -3.14 -22.85
CA SER A 668 16.62 -2.96 -21.60
C SER A 668 16.81 -4.16 -20.69
N ASP A 669 17.16 -3.88 -19.43
CA ASP A 669 17.26 -4.85 -18.34
C ASP A 669 16.29 -4.49 -17.20
N LEU A 670 15.73 -5.47 -16.49
CA LEU A 670 15.00 -5.22 -15.25
C LEU A 670 15.99 -4.89 -14.13
N ILE A 671 17.05 -5.67 -14.01
CA ILE A 671 18.15 -5.50 -13.08
C ILE A 671 19.46 -5.62 -13.85
N GLU A 672 20.18 -4.52 -13.98
CA GLU A 672 21.50 -4.48 -14.61
C GLU A 672 22.61 -4.44 -13.53
N ILE A 673 23.59 -5.32 -13.68
CA ILE A 673 24.83 -5.34 -12.89
C ILE A 673 26.01 -5.42 -13.88
N SER A 674 26.57 -4.27 -14.23
CA SER A 674 27.65 -4.21 -15.22
C SER A 674 28.92 -3.53 -14.73
N GLY A 675 29.90 -3.31 -15.61
CA GLY A 675 31.02 -2.42 -15.29
C GLY A 675 32.14 -3.02 -14.43
N GLY A 676 32.14 -4.33 -14.19
CA GLY A 676 33.07 -4.95 -13.24
C GLY A 676 32.68 -4.71 -11.78
N TYR A 677 31.42 -4.34 -11.54
CA TYR A 677 30.89 -4.10 -10.19
C TYR A 677 30.70 -5.41 -9.42
N THR A 678 30.92 -5.37 -8.10
CA THR A 678 30.56 -6.48 -7.19
C THR A 678 29.29 -6.11 -6.45
N LEU A 679 28.20 -6.78 -6.80
CA LEU A 679 26.97 -6.72 -6.05
C LEU A 679 26.96 -7.87 -5.02
N GLU A 680 27.03 -7.50 -3.75
CA GLU A 680 27.09 -8.43 -2.63
C GLU A 680 25.99 -8.16 -1.61
N ASN A 681 25.49 -9.24 -0.98
CA ASN A 681 24.42 -9.17 0.01
C ASN A 681 23.14 -8.55 -0.57
N ALA A 682 22.87 -8.70 -1.87
CA ALA A 682 21.67 -8.13 -2.47
C ALA A 682 20.44 -8.97 -2.16
N LEU A 683 19.31 -8.29 -1.97
CA LEU A 683 18.05 -8.91 -1.59
C LEU A 683 16.91 -8.40 -2.47
N PHE A 684 16.33 -9.29 -3.28
CA PHE A 684 15.12 -9.01 -4.06
C PHE A 684 14.00 -9.87 -3.50
N TYR A 685 13.09 -9.28 -2.74
CA TYR A 685 12.07 -9.97 -1.95
C TYR A 685 10.69 -9.39 -2.27
N GLY A 686 9.76 -10.19 -2.80
CA GLY A 686 8.47 -9.64 -3.25
C GLY A 686 8.62 -8.74 -4.48
N LEU A 687 9.56 -9.03 -5.40
CA LEU A 687 9.68 -8.29 -6.65
C LEU A 687 8.68 -8.85 -7.67
N HIS A 688 7.72 -8.05 -8.08
CA HIS A 688 6.71 -8.43 -9.04
C HIS A 688 6.89 -7.66 -10.35
N ALA A 689 7.52 -8.29 -11.33
CA ALA A 689 7.83 -7.71 -12.63
C ALA A 689 7.02 -8.37 -13.75
N THR A 690 6.13 -7.61 -14.38
CA THR A 690 5.24 -8.08 -15.46
C THR A 690 5.28 -7.16 -16.67
N ASP A 691 4.80 -7.67 -17.80
CA ASP A 691 4.93 -6.97 -19.09
C ASP A 691 6.37 -6.48 -19.36
N ILE A 692 7.31 -7.40 -19.14
CA ILE A 692 8.74 -7.13 -19.29
C ILE A 692 9.18 -7.50 -20.70
N ASN A 693 9.38 -6.51 -21.56
CA ASN A 693 10.07 -6.65 -22.84
C ASN A 693 11.56 -6.25 -22.70
N ALA A 694 12.24 -6.92 -21.77
CA ALA A 694 13.64 -6.68 -21.38
C ALA A 694 14.33 -8.01 -21.03
N GLN A 695 15.64 -7.98 -20.78
CA GLN A 695 16.27 -9.02 -19.96
C GLN A 695 15.82 -8.81 -18.51
N ALA A 696 15.68 -9.87 -17.70
CA ALA A 696 15.34 -9.66 -16.30
C ALA A 696 16.62 -9.28 -15.57
N ILE A 697 17.41 -10.26 -15.17
CA ILE A 697 18.70 -10.03 -14.53
C ILE A 697 19.79 -10.13 -15.59
N PHE A 698 20.60 -9.09 -15.70
CA PHE A 698 21.75 -9.04 -16.59
C PHE A 698 23.02 -8.72 -15.80
N THR A 699 24.04 -9.55 -15.96
CA THR A 699 25.37 -9.26 -15.44
C THR A 699 26.39 -9.18 -16.57
N LYS A 700 27.24 -8.14 -16.63
CA LYS A 700 28.27 -8.03 -17.69
C LYS A 700 29.53 -7.29 -17.27
N ALA A 701 30.69 -7.88 -17.52
CA ALA A 701 31.98 -7.24 -17.30
C ALA A 701 32.20 -5.97 -18.15
N ALA A 702 33.05 -5.08 -17.65
CA ALA A 702 33.70 -4.04 -18.45
C ALA A 702 35.19 -4.34 -18.59
N GLY A 703 35.62 -4.72 -19.80
CA GLY A 703 37.00 -5.09 -20.07
C GLY A 703 37.40 -6.36 -19.32
N THR A 704 38.49 -6.30 -18.54
CA THR A 704 39.04 -7.45 -17.79
C THR A 704 38.52 -7.57 -16.36
N ALA A 705 37.72 -6.61 -15.88
CA ALA A 705 37.17 -6.63 -14.52
C ALA A 705 35.90 -7.49 -14.47
N LEU A 706 35.98 -8.60 -13.73
CA LEU A 706 34.84 -9.50 -13.52
C LEU A 706 33.72 -8.79 -12.76
N THR A 707 32.50 -8.91 -13.26
CA THR A 707 31.30 -8.50 -12.50
C THR A 707 30.91 -9.63 -11.57
N GLN A 708 30.69 -9.36 -10.29
CA GLN A 708 30.37 -10.39 -9.29
C GLN A 708 28.96 -10.19 -8.75
N PHE A 709 28.17 -11.26 -8.71
CA PHE A 709 26.89 -11.31 -8.02
C PHE A 709 26.95 -12.41 -6.97
N LYS A 710 27.06 -12.03 -5.69
CA LYS A 710 27.32 -13.02 -4.64
C LYS A 710 26.60 -12.77 -3.34
N ASN A 711 26.44 -13.81 -2.53
CA ASN A 711 25.76 -13.77 -1.24
C ASN A 711 24.40 -13.07 -1.38
N SER A 712 23.58 -13.43 -2.37
CA SER A 712 22.38 -12.67 -2.72
C SER A 712 21.15 -13.57 -2.78
N ALA A 713 19.96 -13.01 -2.55
CA ALA A 713 18.71 -13.76 -2.50
C ALA A 713 17.62 -13.10 -3.34
N ILE A 714 16.87 -13.95 -4.06
CA ILE A 714 15.69 -13.61 -4.84
C ILE A 714 14.57 -14.50 -4.30
N VAL A 715 13.59 -13.88 -3.66
CA VAL A 715 12.61 -14.58 -2.83
C VAL A 715 11.20 -14.09 -3.16
N ASN A 716 10.24 -15.00 -3.27
CA ASN A 716 8.83 -14.70 -3.48
C ASN A 716 8.63 -13.66 -4.60
N SER A 717 9.32 -13.84 -5.73
CA SER A 717 9.33 -12.86 -6.82
C SER A 717 8.72 -13.45 -8.09
N VAL A 718 8.08 -12.58 -8.87
CA VAL A 718 7.44 -12.92 -10.13
C VAL A 718 8.13 -12.18 -11.26
N PHE A 719 8.50 -12.92 -12.30
CA PHE A 719 9.08 -12.41 -13.53
C PHE A 719 8.25 -12.94 -14.68
N HIS A 720 7.47 -12.06 -15.31
CA HIS A 720 6.66 -12.40 -16.47
C HIS A 720 7.04 -11.59 -17.71
N LYS A 721 7.18 -12.32 -18.81
CA LYS A 721 7.54 -11.76 -20.11
C LYS A 721 6.37 -11.77 -21.07
N THR A 722 6.16 -10.68 -21.82
CA THR A 722 5.08 -10.63 -22.83
C THR A 722 5.44 -11.30 -24.15
N ASP A 723 6.53 -10.91 -24.85
CA ASP A 723 6.75 -11.48 -26.20
C ASP A 723 8.14 -11.27 -26.85
N SER A 724 9.24 -11.36 -26.09
CA SER A 724 10.57 -11.08 -26.69
C SER A 724 11.62 -12.17 -26.57
N ALA A 725 12.62 -12.13 -27.45
CA ALA A 725 13.72 -13.10 -27.50
C ALA A 725 14.79 -12.88 -26.39
N TRP A 726 14.72 -11.77 -25.67
CA TRP A 726 15.65 -11.43 -24.59
C TRP A 726 15.66 -12.47 -23.45
N VAL A 727 16.79 -12.68 -22.81
CA VAL A 727 16.93 -13.73 -21.79
C VAL A 727 17.65 -13.13 -20.59
N ALA A 728 17.25 -13.46 -19.35
CA ALA A 728 18.10 -13.13 -18.21
C ALA A 728 19.40 -13.90 -18.36
N GLN A 729 20.51 -13.21 -18.27
CA GLN A 729 21.81 -13.80 -18.55
C GLN A 729 22.83 -13.35 -17.52
N PHE A 730 23.43 -14.34 -16.88
CA PHE A 730 24.68 -14.16 -16.19
C PHE A 730 25.81 -14.37 -17.20
N ASP A 731 26.29 -13.26 -17.79
CA ASP A 731 27.18 -13.27 -18.96
C ASP A 731 28.54 -13.93 -18.66
N ASP A 732 29.22 -14.38 -19.71
CA ASP A 732 30.40 -15.26 -19.69
C ASP A 732 31.60 -14.73 -18.88
N ASN A 733 31.66 -13.41 -18.68
CA ASN A 733 32.69 -12.70 -17.90
C ASN A 733 32.19 -12.23 -16.52
N SER A 734 31.19 -12.89 -15.94
CA SER A 734 30.69 -12.63 -14.59
C SER A 734 31.04 -13.78 -13.63
N SER A 735 30.95 -13.58 -12.33
CA SER A 735 30.98 -14.67 -11.34
C SER A 735 29.73 -14.63 -10.47
N VAL A 736 29.12 -15.79 -10.26
CA VAL A 736 27.92 -15.93 -9.43
C VAL A 736 28.22 -16.91 -8.30
N ASP A 737 28.08 -16.49 -7.05
CA ASP A 737 28.43 -17.33 -5.90
C ASP A 737 27.48 -17.14 -4.71
N ASN A 738 26.97 -18.23 -4.15
CA ASN A 738 26.03 -18.20 -3.02
C ASN A 738 24.80 -17.35 -3.32
N VAL A 739 24.05 -17.74 -4.35
CA VAL A 739 22.81 -17.07 -4.77
C VAL A 739 21.62 -17.97 -4.52
N ILE A 740 20.61 -17.42 -3.85
CA ILE A 740 19.39 -18.11 -3.42
C ILE A 740 18.22 -17.67 -4.31
N PHE A 741 17.52 -18.62 -4.90
CA PHE A 741 16.24 -18.47 -5.57
C PHE A 741 15.20 -19.26 -4.78
N LEU A 742 14.32 -18.57 -4.06
CA LEU A 742 13.30 -19.20 -3.22
C LEU A 742 11.89 -18.78 -3.65
N ASN A 743 11.04 -19.74 -3.99
CA ASN A 743 9.61 -19.52 -4.27
C ASN A 743 9.32 -18.49 -5.38
N ASN A 744 10.15 -18.43 -6.42
CA ASN A 744 9.97 -17.47 -7.51
C ASN A 744 9.16 -18.06 -8.66
N THR A 745 8.48 -17.19 -9.42
CA THR A 745 7.77 -17.56 -10.65
C THR A 745 8.40 -16.87 -11.85
N PHE A 746 9.10 -17.63 -12.69
CA PHE A 746 9.68 -17.19 -13.95
C PHE A 746 8.76 -17.60 -15.11
N ALA A 747 7.61 -16.92 -15.24
CA ALA A 747 6.59 -17.21 -16.24
C ALA A 747 6.95 -16.62 -17.60
N ASN A 748 6.97 -17.45 -18.65
CA ASN A 748 7.44 -17.05 -19.99
C ASN A 748 8.86 -16.43 -20.00
N PHE A 749 9.66 -16.74 -18.98
CA PHE A 749 10.96 -16.13 -18.75
C PHE A 749 12.08 -17.17 -18.83
N SER A 750 13.18 -16.83 -19.50
CA SER A 750 14.38 -17.68 -19.57
C SER A 750 15.46 -17.16 -18.63
N LEU A 751 16.07 -18.05 -17.84
CA LEU A 751 17.22 -17.75 -16.98
C LEU A 751 18.45 -18.53 -17.46
N LEU A 752 19.46 -17.84 -17.97
CA LEU A 752 20.68 -18.46 -18.50
C LEU A 752 21.91 -18.12 -17.68
N PHE A 753 22.65 -19.17 -17.38
CA PHE A 753 23.92 -19.17 -16.70
C PHE A 753 25.02 -19.39 -17.74
N LEU A 754 25.55 -18.31 -18.31
CA LEU A 754 26.53 -18.36 -19.42
C LEU A 754 27.97 -18.37 -18.92
N THR A 755 28.24 -17.81 -17.74
CA THR A 755 29.56 -17.88 -17.12
C THR A 755 29.91 -19.27 -16.60
N PRO A 756 31.17 -19.72 -16.75
CA PRO A 756 31.66 -20.94 -16.10
C PRO A 756 31.93 -20.75 -14.59
N LEU A 757 31.92 -19.52 -14.08
CA LEU A 757 32.25 -19.17 -12.69
C LEU A 757 30.99 -19.10 -11.81
N ILE A 758 30.27 -20.22 -11.72
CA ILE A 758 29.01 -20.30 -10.97
C ILE A 758 29.14 -21.36 -9.89
N ASN A 759 29.00 -20.92 -8.64
CA ASN A 759 29.10 -21.77 -7.46
C ASN A 759 27.93 -21.54 -6.51
N ASN A 760 27.55 -22.57 -5.73
CA ASN A 760 26.63 -22.45 -4.61
C ASN A 760 25.26 -21.81 -4.96
N ILE A 761 24.65 -22.24 -6.07
CA ILE A 761 23.29 -21.82 -6.41
C ILE A 761 22.28 -22.68 -5.66
N HIS A 762 21.42 -22.04 -4.87
CA HIS A 762 20.29 -22.69 -4.20
C HIS A 762 19.00 -22.28 -4.90
N ALA A 763 18.28 -23.23 -5.47
CA ALA A 763 16.98 -22.98 -6.10
C ALA A 763 15.93 -23.92 -5.52
N GLU A 764 15.01 -23.39 -4.72
CA GLU A 764 13.95 -24.17 -4.09
C GLU A 764 12.57 -23.56 -4.29
N GLY A 765 11.58 -24.39 -4.62
CA GLY A 765 10.18 -23.97 -4.73
C GLY A 765 9.87 -23.05 -5.91
N ASN A 766 10.72 -23.01 -6.94
CA ASN A 766 10.52 -22.07 -8.06
C ASN A 766 9.71 -22.69 -9.21
N ILE A 767 9.00 -21.85 -9.96
CA ILE A 767 8.43 -22.18 -11.28
C ILE A 767 9.34 -21.61 -12.37
N PHE A 768 9.86 -22.46 -13.24
CA PHE A 768 10.68 -22.06 -14.38
C PHE A 768 9.99 -22.35 -15.71
N ALA A 769 9.81 -21.32 -16.54
CA ALA A 769 9.51 -21.54 -17.95
C ALA A 769 10.73 -22.12 -18.67
N LYS A 770 11.90 -21.49 -18.47
CA LYS A 770 13.19 -22.01 -18.94
C LYS A 770 14.34 -21.58 -18.03
N VAL A 771 15.22 -22.51 -17.70
CA VAL A 771 16.50 -22.28 -17.04
C VAL A 771 17.55 -23.14 -17.73
N GLY A 772 18.77 -22.64 -17.90
CA GLY A 772 19.83 -23.38 -18.60
C GLY A 772 21.24 -22.86 -18.30
N GLY A 773 22.25 -23.68 -18.63
CA GLY A 773 23.67 -23.39 -18.40
C GLY A 773 24.38 -24.55 -17.70
N THR A 774 25.64 -24.37 -17.32
CA THR A 774 26.38 -25.34 -16.49
C THR A 774 26.60 -24.74 -15.11
N VAL A 775 26.05 -25.38 -14.08
CA VAL A 775 26.16 -24.90 -12.69
C VAL A 775 26.88 -25.94 -11.85
N GLN A 776 27.94 -25.53 -11.16
CA GLN A 776 28.68 -26.37 -10.22
C GLN A 776 28.16 -26.17 -8.80
N ASP A 777 28.21 -27.23 -7.97
CA ASP A 777 27.81 -27.20 -6.56
C ASP A 777 26.45 -26.52 -6.32
N SER A 778 25.45 -26.90 -7.11
CA SER A 778 24.09 -26.36 -7.03
C SER A 778 23.10 -27.32 -6.41
N TRP A 779 22.13 -26.73 -5.72
CA TRP A 779 21.04 -27.45 -5.09
C TRP A 779 19.71 -26.97 -5.66
N PHE A 780 19.15 -27.78 -6.56
CA PHE A 780 17.80 -27.60 -7.09
C PHE A 780 16.86 -28.57 -6.38
N LYS A 781 15.78 -28.07 -5.76
CA LYS A 781 14.84 -28.89 -4.98
C LYS A 781 13.41 -28.36 -5.10
N ASN A 782 12.42 -29.24 -5.19
CA ASN A 782 11.00 -28.87 -5.19
C ASN A 782 10.64 -27.82 -6.27
N ASN A 783 11.35 -27.78 -7.40
CA ASN A 783 11.07 -26.82 -8.47
C ASN A 783 10.06 -27.41 -9.48
N HIS A 784 9.31 -26.54 -10.14
CA HIS A 784 8.44 -26.90 -11.24
C HIS A 784 8.97 -26.33 -12.56
N TYR A 785 8.90 -27.13 -13.62
CA TYR A 785 9.29 -26.72 -14.97
C TYR A 785 8.08 -26.76 -15.91
N ILE A 786 7.79 -25.67 -16.60
CA ILE A 786 6.60 -25.57 -17.45
C ILE A 786 6.66 -26.56 -18.63
N SER A 787 7.86 -26.94 -19.05
CA SER A 787 8.08 -27.94 -20.11
C SER A 787 9.29 -28.81 -19.80
N TYR A 788 9.37 -29.98 -20.43
CA TYR A 788 10.53 -30.88 -20.33
C TYR A 788 11.83 -30.23 -20.84
N ASN A 789 11.73 -29.28 -21.78
CA ASN A 789 12.87 -28.50 -22.26
C ASN A 789 13.21 -27.32 -21.31
N GLY A 790 12.44 -27.14 -20.24
CA GLY A 790 12.50 -26.01 -19.33
C GLY A 790 13.73 -26.00 -18.43
N PHE A 791 14.47 -27.10 -18.28
CA PHE A 791 15.76 -27.10 -17.58
C PHE A 791 16.97 -27.20 -18.52
N GLY A 792 16.76 -27.27 -19.84
CA GLY A 792 17.85 -27.33 -20.83
C GLY A 792 18.87 -28.43 -20.51
N ASP A 793 20.15 -28.04 -20.43
CA ASP A 793 21.27 -28.93 -20.08
C ASP A 793 21.49 -29.07 -18.55
N LEU A 794 20.71 -28.39 -17.72
CA LEU A 794 20.83 -28.48 -16.26
C LEU A 794 20.23 -29.78 -15.73
N THR A 795 20.79 -30.29 -14.65
CA THR A 795 20.12 -31.31 -13.83
C THR A 795 18.96 -30.63 -13.09
N PRO A 796 17.69 -31.06 -13.26
CA PRO A 796 16.52 -30.40 -12.67
C PRO A 796 16.44 -30.50 -11.13
N GLY A 797 17.36 -31.23 -10.51
CA GLY A 797 17.44 -31.40 -9.07
C GLY A 797 16.55 -32.53 -8.53
N THR A 798 16.14 -32.40 -7.28
CA THR A 798 15.34 -33.40 -6.55
C THR A 798 13.89 -32.94 -6.36
N ASN A 799 12.93 -33.87 -6.32
CA ASN A 799 11.50 -33.60 -6.14
C ASN A 799 10.93 -32.55 -7.11
N TYR A 800 11.42 -32.54 -8.36
CA TYR A 800 10.91 -31.62 -9.36
C TYR A 800 9.65 -32.17 -10.04
N THR A 801 8.85 -31.27 -10.59
CA THR A 801 7.70 -31.60 -11.43
C THR A 801 7.79 -30.91 -12.78
N VAL A 802 7.07 -31.43 -13.78
CA VAL A 802 7.01 -30.86 -15.13
C VAL A 802 5.56 -30.82 -15.61
N GLY A 803 5.13 -29.73 -16.24
CA GLY A 803 3.80 -29.65 -16.84
C GLY A 803 3.28 -28.22 -16.97
N ALA A 804 2.05 -28.06 -17.45
CA ALA A 804 1.43 -26.75 -17.49
C ALA A 804 1.16 -26.23 -16.08
N VAL A 805 1.45 -24.95 -15.84
CA VAL A 805 1.07 -24.26 -14.60
C VAL A 805 -0.32 -23.69 -14.78
N GLN A 806 -1.28 -24.18 -14.00
CA GLN A 806 -2.63 -23.61 -13.97
C GLN A 806 -2.63 -22.38 -13.05
N PHE A 807 -2.16 -21.25 -13.58
CA PHE A 807 -2.30 -19.96 -12.90
C PHE A 807 -3.76 -19.54 -12.79
N ASN A 808 -4.09 -18.74 -11.78
CA ASN A 808 -5.43 -18.24 -11.53
C ASN A 808 -5.90 -17.33 -12.67
N ASN A 809 -5.08 -16.34 -13.06
CA ASN A 809 -5.37 -15.49 -14.22
C ASN A 809 -4.10 -14.81 -14.78
N ALA A 810 -3.22 -15.60 -15.40
CA ALA A 810 -1.98 -15.09 -15.98
C ALA A 810 -2.19 -13.97 -17.02
N GLY A 811 -3.33 -13.93 -17.71
CA GLY A 811 -3.67 -12.88 -18.67
C GLY A 811 -3.85 -11.50 -18.02
N ASN A 812 -4.22 -11.46 -16.74
CA ASN A 812 -4.32 -10.25 -15.94
C ASN A 812 -3.13 -10.08 -14.99
N ALA A 813 -1.99 -10.71 -15.31
CA ALA A 813 -0.80 -10.72 -14.46
C ALA A 813 -1.00 -11.35 -13.07
N ASP A 814 -2.03 -12.21 -12.90
CA ASP A 814 -2.22 -13.00 -11.68
C ASP A 814 -1.58 -14.38 -11.82
N PHE A 815 -0.40 -14.51 -11.24
CA PHE A 815 0.41 -15.73 -11.26
C PHE A 815 0.21 -16.59 -10.00
N SER A 816 -0.81 -16.34 -9.17
CA SER A 816 -1.20 -17.31 -8.15
C SER A 816 -1.56 -18.63 -8.81
N LEU A 817 -1.36 -19.74 -8.08
CA LEU A 817 -1.89 -21.01 -8.52
C LEU A 817 -3.41 -21.01 -8.38
N SER A 818 -4.10 -21.37 -9.47
CA SER A 818 -5.55 -21.57 -9.42
C SER A 818 -5.90 -22.64 -8.39
N PRO A 819 -7.12 -22.61 -7.81
CA PRO A 819 -7.58 -23.66 -6.90
C PRO A 819 -7.53 -25.08 -7.48
N SER A 820 -7.56 -25.23 -8.81
CA SER A 820 -7.46 -26.53 -9.49
C SER A 820 -6.03 -26.96 -9.80
N SER A 821 -5.04 -26.09 -9.57
CA SER A 821 -3.64 -26.40 -9.86
C SER A 821 -3.14 -27.52 -8.97
N THR A 822 -2.62 -28.57 -9.59
CA THR A 822 -1.96 -29.68 -8.87
C THR A 822 -0.70 -29.25 -8.13
N LEU A 823 -0.19 -28.04 -8.42
CA LEU A 823 0.99 -27.51 -7.76
C LEU A 823 0.72 -26.94 -6.38
N LYS A 824 -0.53 -26.56 -6.09
CA LYS A 824 -0.93 -25.84 -4.87
C LYS A 824 -0.54 -26.60 -3.60
N ASP A 825 -0.59 -27.93 -3.63
CA ASP A 825 -0.26 -28.80 -2.49
C ASP A 825 1.09 -29.52 -2.65
N SER A 826 1.77 -29.37 -3.79
CA SER A 826 2.96 -30.18 -4.13
C SER A 826 4.29 -29.51 -3.83
N ILE A 827 4.29 -28.18 -3.68
CA ILE A 827 5.49 -27.39 -3.41
C ILE A 827 5.36 -26.88 -1.97
N PRO A 828 6.19 -27.38 -1.04
CA PRO A 828 6.15 -26.93 0.34
C PRO A 828 6.36 -25.42 0.37
N SER A 829 5.47 -24.69 1.01
CA SER A 829 5.68 -23.26 1.25
C SER A 829 6.90 -23.11 2.16
N VAL A 830 8.02 -22.63 1.62
CA VAL A 830 9.29 -22.53 2.36
C VAL A 830 9.39 -21.21 3.15
N VAL A 831 8.54 -20.24 2.81
CA VAL A 831 8.25 -19.09 3.66
C VAL A 831 6.92 -19.44 4.31
N ALA A 832 6.89 -19.56 5.64
CA ALA A 832 5.67 -19.89 6.33
C ALA A 832 4.55 -18.97 5.84
N SER A 833 3.37 -19.56 5.63
CA SER A 833 2.10 -18.87 5.72
C SER A 833 2.11 -17.82 6.86
N ASP A 834 1.12 -16.92 6.88
CA ASP A 834 0.92 -16.11 8.08
C ASP A 834 0.93 -16.98 9.36
N VAL A 835 1.17 -16.35 10.50
CA VAL A 835 1.41 -17.04 11.77
C VAL A 835 0.17 -17.86 12.22
N ALA A 836 -0.96 -17.78 11.50
CA ALA A 836 -2.20 -18.51 11.72
C ALA A 836 -2.57 -19.55 10.63
N GLY A 837 -1.78 -19.73 9.57
CA GLY A 837 -2.11 -20.65 8.48
C GLY A 837 -3.34 -20.25 7.64
N GLN A 838 -3.68 -18.96 7.60
CA GLN A 838 -4.81 -18.41 6.84
C GLN A 838 -4.38 -17.89 5.46
N GLN A 839 -5.35 -17.75 4.55
CA GLN A 839 -5.11 -17.13 3.24
C GLN A 839 -5.04 -15.61 3.39
N ARG A 840 -3.89 -15.03 3.03
CA ARG A 840 -3.75 -13.58 2.80
C ARG A 840 -4.81 -13.10 1.81
N GLY A 841 -5.45 -11.97 2.12
CA GLY A 841 -6.51 -11.35 1.32
C GLY A 841 -6.16 -11.15 -0.17
N PRO A 842 -7.17 -10.94 -1.04
CA PRO A 842 -6.97 -10.91 -2.48
C PRO A 842 -6.28 -9.61 -2.93
N LEU A 843 -5.03 -9.73 -3.37
CA LEU A 843 -4.47 -8.84 -4.39
C LEU A 843 -4.49 -9.57 -5.73
N SER A 844 -4.77 -8.82 -6.79
CA SER A 844 -4.95 -9.31 -8.17
C SER A 844 -3.66 -9.76 -8.85
N SER A 845 -2.57 -9.99 -8.11
CA SER A 845 -1.36 -10.53 -8.69
C SER A 845 -0.39 -11.08 -7.63
N LYS A 846 -0.57 -12.36 -7.35
CA LYS A 846 0.29 -13.13 -6.44
C LYS A 846 1.32 -13.91 -7.26
N GLY A 847 2.47 -14.22 -6.68
CA GLY A 847 3.31 -15.33 -7.17
C GLY A 847 2.63 -16.68 -6.96
N ALA A 848 3.14 -17.73 -7.63
CA ALA A 848 2.52 -19.05 -7.55
C ALA A 848 2.40 -19.63 -6.13
N PHE A 849 3.27 -19.21 -5.21
CA PHE A 849 3.33 -19.74 -3.85
C PHE A 849 3.09 -18.66 -2.77
N GLU A 850 2.50 -17.53 -3.15
CA GLU A 850 2.07 -16.46 -2.23
C GLU A 850 0.60 -16.56 -1.81
#